data_AF-A0A957I1W0-F1
#
_entry.id   AF-A0A957I1W0-F1
#
_cell.length_a   1.000
_cell.length_b   1.000
_cell.length_c   1.000
_cell.angle_alpha   90.00
_cell.angle_beta   90.00
_cell.angle_gamma   90.00
#
_symmetry.space_group_name_H-M   'P 1'
#
loop_
_entity.id
_entity.type
_entity.pdbx_description
1 polymer ?
#
loop_
_entity_poly.entity_id
_entity_poly.type
_entity_poly.pdbx_seq_one_letter_code
_entity_poly.pdbx_strand_id
1 'polypeptide(L)'
;MSDFLAAFRWWLVLMMLGAAATPLAYVVLARLPDRGYAFVKMLGLLIISYIFWLFGSLGFLSNSTGSIILALLALAAISFGIYRRGDGGLRQWLRENRRQVLLTEVVFAATFALWVWVRAHHPSIAATEKPMEFAFLNSVNRSPSFPPLDPWLSNFAISYYYFGYVMTSVIARLAGVASPVAFNLGIAWLLAGTATGAFGLVYNLVRSEGGRRLAWALGLTAALALPIAGNMEILLETLHGNNLGSANFWQWLDVRDLNGPATNSPRYDSPAWWWWRSSRVINETRLTGEVEQGLEPIAEFPGFSFILGDMHPHVLALPFAFLSLAVALAWWLKLTEEENPPSPGLDAPTVWATARGEIQAVGAPLWGLTVLVLGGLSFLNTWDVLIHLFVVLGAYVLARWRRRGRWQGRLLAQGLLMGLMLAVPAILLYLPFYLGFRSQAGPPFLLPFLMQPTRLAQFLIIFLMPLFSITALLLVLAAQARLRGWKTGLISAGITITGLLLLLLLFIWLFGISPDGAGRLTNLGRDLNIPLLPLGADVTVGQRLSWGFSALFALLPAILSARVAVPWLTLFLAAVIGLVVMGLVNHQQPEKPTPTASRVLPFVLLLILTGALLTLGPEFVYLRDNFGQRLNTIFKFYYQAWVMFGVAALYAIATLLRRARVGGIVVTVGYGLLLAVALTFPYRAYLSRAAEYGSTPTLNGLAYKERFNPDEYEAIMWLRQNVQAMPTILEAVDGSYTEGGRISANTGLPTVLGWPGHEGQWRGNSTTEPSDRKPLVDQIYTDTNWPAAEALLNRYGVDYIYVGGLERSKYGEQGLDKFAHLEIAFQNSSVTIYRWQPQ
;
A
#
# COMPACT_ATOMS: atom_id res chain seq x y z
N MET A 1 10.43 -26.19 -18.55
CA MET A 1 9.05 -26.41 -19.08
C MET A 1 7.99 -26.30 -17.97
N SER A 2 8.26 -26.77 -16.75
CA SER A 2 7.38 -26.66 -15.57
C SER A 2 6.98 -25.22 -15.22
N ASP A 3 7.94 -24.30 -15.16
CA ASP A 3 7.71 -22.91 -14.74
C ASP A 3 6.86 -22.13 -15.74
N PHE A 4 7.09 -22.34 -17.04
CA PHE A 4 6.25 -21.80 -18.10
C PHE A 4 4.80 -22.30 -17.97
N LEU A 5 4.61 -23.61 -17.75
CA LEU A 5 3.28 -24.18 -17.57
C LEU A 5 2.60 -23.66 -16.29
N ALA A 6 3.34 -23.42 -15.21
CA ALA A 6 2.83 -22.79 -14.00
C ALA A 6 2.36 -21.35 -14.27
N ALA A 7 3.19 -20.54 -14.95
CA ALA A 7 2.83 -19.17 -15.34
C ALA A 7 1.61 -19.13 -16.27
N PHE A 8 1.52 -20.05 -17.24
CA PHE A 8 0.39 -20.14 -18.16
C PHE A 8 -0.92 -20.50 -17.43
N ARG A 9 -0.89 -21.49 -16.52
CA ARG A 9 -2.06 -21.86 -15.70
C ARG A 9 -2.49 -20.71 -14.80
N TRP A 10 -1.55 -19.99 -14.20
CA TRP A 10 -1.83 -18.79 -13.40
C TRP A 10 -2.52 -17.70 -14.23
N TRP A 11 -1.99 -17.40 -15.42
CA TRP A 11 -2.61 -16.47 -16.36
C TRP A 11 -4.02 -16.90 -16.76
N LEU A 12 -4.21 -18.20 -17.06
CA LEU A 12 -5.51 -18.75 -17.44
C LEU A 12 -6.56 -18.60 -16.32
N VAL A 13 -6.18 -18.86 -15.06
CA VAL A 13 -7.05 -18.62 -13.91
C VAL A 13 -7.48 -17.16 -13.85
N LEU A 14 -6.56 -16.21 -13.99
CA LEU A 14 -6.91 -14.78 -14.01
C LEU A 14 -7.82 -14.41 -15.18
N MET A 15 -7.67 -15.03 -16.35
CA MET A 15 -8.62 -14.87 -17.47
C MET A 15 -10.01 -15.40 -17.11
N MET A 16 -10.09 -16.57 -16.46
CA MET A 16 -11.36 -17.15 -16.03
C MET A 16 -12.08 -16.25 -15.01
N LEU A 17 -11.34 -15.73 -14.01
CA LEU A 17 -11.90 -14.79 -13.02
C LEU A 17 -12.40 -13.50 -13.71
N GLY A 18 -11.62 -12.97 -14.63
CA GLY A 18 -12.02 -11.81 -15.43
C GLY A 18 -13.26 -12.06 -16.28
N ALA A 19 -13.35 -13.22 -16.95
CA ALA A 19 -14.49 -13.60 -17.75
C ALA A 19 -15.76 -13.71 -16.89
N ALA A 20 -15.67 -14.33 -15.70
CA ALA A 20 -16.79 -14.46 -14.77
C ALA A 20 -17.28 -13.08 -14.27
N ALA A 21 -16.38 -12.13 -14.02
CA ALA A 21 -16.71 -10.79 -13.56
C ALA A 21 -17.11 -9.79 -14.68
N THR A 22 -16.87 -10.13 -15.95
CA THR A 22 -17.14 -9.22 -17.08
C THR A 22 -18.60 -8.77 -17.17
N PRO A 23 -19.61 -9.67 -17.04
CA PRO A 23 -21.02 -9.24 -17.09
C PRO A 23 -21.40 -8.30 -15.94
N LEU A 24 -20.81 -8.51 -14.75
CA LEU A 24 -21.00 -7.65 -13.59
C LEU A 24 -20.41 -6.25 -13.84
N ALA A 25 -19.13 -6.18 -14.23
CA ALA A 25 -18.45 -4.92 -14.52
C ALA A 25 -19.20 -4.12 -15.59
N TYR A 26 -19.62 -4.79 -16.67
CA TYR A 26 -20.33 -4.19 -17.79
C TYR A 26 -21.61 -3.45 -17.39
N VAL A 27 -22.34 -3.97 -16.39
CA VAL A 27 -23.56 -3.34 -15.88
C VAL A 27 -23.26 -2.31 -14.80
N VAL A 28 -22.44 -2.65 -13.81
CA VAL A 28 -22.22 -1.80 -12.62
C VAL A 28 -21.37 -0.57 -12.96
N LEU A 29 -20.40 -0.73 -13.85
CA LEU A 29 -19.48 0.32 -14.30
C LEU A 29 -19.87 0.87 -15.68
N ALA A 30 -21.15 0.76 -16.07
CA ALA A 30 -21.64 1.17 -17.40
C ALA A 30 -21.39 2.64 -17.76
N ARG A 31 -21.13 3.51 -16.77
CA ARG A 31 -20.79 4.92 -16.97
C ARG A 31 -19.34 5.14 -17.38
N LEU A 32 -18.44 4.17 -17.16
CA LEU A 32 -17.09 4.23 -17.67
C LEU A 32 -17.08 3.95 -19.18
N PRO A 33 -16.29 4.68 -19.99
CA PRO A 33 -16.17 4.41 -21.42
C PRO A 33 -15.79 2.97 -21.80
N ASP A 34 -14.96 2.30 -20.99
CA ASP A 34 -14.60 0.88 -21.19
C ASP A 34 -15.54 -0.10 -20.47
N ARG A 35 -16.62 0.41 -19.85
CA ARG A 35 -17.56 -0.33 -19.00
C ARG A 35 -16.88 -1.21 -17.93
N GLY A 36 -15.72 -0.79 -17.43
CA GLY A 36 -14.97 -1.47 -16.38
C GLY A 36 -14.14 -2.66 -16.84
N TYR A 37 -14.00 -2.91 -18.14
CA TYR A 37 -13.31 -4.09 -18.66
C TYR A 37 -11.85 -4.19 -18.18
N ALA A 38 -11.14 -3.06 -18.02
CA ALA A 38 -9.77 -3.07 -17.51
C ALA A 38 -9.64 -3.64 -16.08
N PHE A 39 -10.72 -3.68 -15.31
CA PHE A 39 -10.71 -4.04 -13.88
C PHE A 39 -11.31 -5.42 -13.60
N VAL A 40 -11.71 -6.17 -14.62
CA VAL A 40 -12.46 -7.43 -14.44
C VAL A 40 -11.67 -8.49 -13.66
N LYS A 41 -10.34 -8.53 -13.82
CA LYS A 41 -9.48 -9.49 -13.11
C LYS A 41 -9.41 -9.18 -11.61
N MET A 42 -9.26 -7.91 -11.25
CA MET A 42 -9.30 -7.41 -9.86
C MET A 42 -10.68 -7.68 -9.26
N LEU A 43 -11.74 -7.32 -9.98
CA LEU A 43 -13.11 -7.49 -9.52
C LEU A 43 -13.44 -8.98 -9.27
N GLY A 44 -13.07 -9.83 -10.23
CA GLY A 44 -13.22 -11.27 -10.10
C GLY A 44 -12.49 -11.78 -8.86
N LEU A 45 -11.18 -11.52 -8.77
CA LEU A 45 -10.36 -11.99 -7.65
C LEU A 45 -10.85 -11.49 -6.28
N LEU A 46 -11.25 -10.21 -6.18
CA LEU A 46 -11.81 -9.64 -4.96
C LEU A 46 -13.06 -10.39 -4.52
N ILE A 47 -14.02 -10.57 -5.43
CA ILE A 47 -15.32 -11.17 -5.09
C ILE A 47 -15.16 -12.65 -4.73
N ILE A 48 -14.41 -13.45 -5.50
CA ILE A 48 -14.28 -14.88 -5.18
C ILE A 48 -13.53 -15.05 -3.86
N SER A 49 -12.47 -14.26 -3.63
CA SER A 49 -11.68 -14.36 -2.41
C SER A 49 -12.49 -13.91 -1.20
N TYR A 50 -13.34 -12.88 -1.36
CA TYR A 50 -14.27 -12.44 -0.32
C TYR A 50 -15.30 -13.52 0.03
N ILE A 51 -15.97 -14.11 -0.96
CA ILE A 51 -16.96 -15.18 -0.74
C ILE A 51 -16.27 -16.38 -0.08
N PHE A 52 -15.12 -16.81 -0.61
CA PHE A 52 -14.37 -17.93 -0.06
C PHE A 52 -13.94 -17.68 1.39
N TRP A 53 -13.36 -16.52 1.67
CA TRP A 53 -12.92 -16.14 3.01
C TRP A 53 -14.09 -16.01 3.99
N LEU A 54 -15.13 -15.26 3.64
CA LEU A 54 -16.26 -14.98 4.54
C LEU A 54 -16.95 -16.28 4.95
N PHE A 55 -17.33 -17.11 3.98
CA PHE A 55 -18.01 -18.37 4.28
C PHE A 55 -17.07 -19.38 4.95
N GLY A 56 -15.76 -19.29 4.72
CA GLY A 56 -14.77 -20.06 5.47
C GLY A 56 -14.63 -19.62 6.93
N SER A 57 -14.63 -18.31 7.19
CA SER A 57 -14.62 -17.74 8.55
C SER A 57 -15.90 -18.03 9.32
N LEU A 58 -17.02 -18.17 8.63
CA LEU A 58 -18.31 -18.55 9.24
C LEU A 58 -18.49 -20.07 9.41
N GLY A 59 -17.52 -20.88 8.95
CA GLY A 59 -17.56 -22.34 9.07
C GLY A 59 -18.44 -23.06 8.03
N PHE A 60 -18.95 -22.35 7.01
CA PHE A 60 -19.74 -22.95 5.93
C PHE A 60 -18.88 -23.58 4.84
N LEU A 61 -17.64 -23.12 4.66
CA LEU A 61 -16.69 -23.65 3.69
C LEU A 61 -15.39 -24.10 4.36
N SER A 62 -14.84 -25.22 3.92
CA SER A 62 -13.47 -25.63 4.28
C SER A 62 -12.44 -24.94 3.38
N ASN A 63 -11.19 -24.83 3.82
CA ASN A 63 -10.09 -24.32 2.99
C ASN A 63 -9.66 -25.35 1.92
N SER A 64 -10.50 -25.53 0.89
CA SER A 64 -10.31 -26.51 -0.18
C SER A 64 -10.50 -25.89 -1.57
N THR A 65 -9.91 -26.51 -2.59
CA THR A 65 -10.10 -26.08 -3.99
C THR A 65 -11.58 -26.17 -4.41
N GLY A 66 -12.33 -27.14 -3.88
CA GLY A 66 -13.77 -27.26 -4.11
C GLY A 66 -14.56 -26.05 -3.62
N SER A 67 -14.25 -25.55 -2.42
CA SER A 67 -14.84 -24.31 -1.88
C SER A 67 -14.53 -23.08 -2.72
N ILE A 68 -13.31 -22.99 -3.26
CA ILE A 68 -12.92 -21.89 -4.16
C ILE A 68 -13.70 -21.96 -5.47
N ILE A 69 -13.88 -23.15 -6.05
CA ILE A 69 -14.71 -23.35 -7.25
C ILE A 69 -16.17 -22.98 -6.98
N LEU A 70 -16.72 -23.33 -5.82
CA LEU A 70 -18.07 -22.92 -5.44
C LEU A 70 -18.20 -21.39 -5.35
N ALA A 71 -17.21 -20.70 -4.77
CA ALA A 71 -17.17 -19.23 -4.75
C ALA A 71 -17.10 -18.62 -6.17
N LEU A 72 -16.36 -19.26 -7.09
CA LEU A 72 -16.32 -18.86 -8.50
C LEU A 72 -17.69 -19.05 -9.20
N LEU A 73 -18.38 -20.17 -8.95
CA LEU A 73 -19.73 -20.41 -9.47
C LEU A 73 -20.74 -19.39 -8.91
N ALA A 74 -20.62 -19.03 -7.62
CA ALA A 74 -21.42 -17.99 -7.01
C ALA A 74 -21.19 -16.62 -7.69
N LEU A 75 -19.93 -16.24 -7.94
CA LEU A 75 -19.60 -15.03 -8.72
C LEU A 75 -20.25 -15.08 -10.11
N ALA A 76 -20.13 -16.18 -10.84
CA ALA A 76 -20.72 -16.31 -12.16
C ALA A 76 -22.25 -16.17 -12.12
N ALA A 77 -22.91 -16.78 -11.14
CA ALA A 77 -24.36 -16.67 -10.93
C ALA A 77 -24.79 -15.23 -10.58
N ILE A 78 -24.06 -14.55 -9.69
CA ILE A 78 -24.31 -13.14 -9.33
C ILE A 78 -24.13 -12.24 -10.56
N SER A 79 -23.04 -12.45 -11.30
CA SER A 79 -22.70 -11.66 -12.49
C SER A 79 -23.76 -11.81 -13.58
N PHE A 80 -24.18 -13.04 -13.87
CA PHE A 80 -25.26 -13.31 -14.81
C PHE A 80 -26.61 -12.78 -14.31
N GLY A 81 -26.91 -12.93 -13.02
CA GLY A 81 -28.13 -12.47 -12.38
C GLY A 81 -28.32 -10.95 -12.40
N ILE A 82 -27.21 -10.18 -12.36
CA ILE A 82 -27.19 -8.73 -12.55
C ILE A 82 -27.25 -8.38 -14.04
N TYR A 83 -26.51 -9.09 -14.89
CA TYR A 83 -26.50 -8.87 -16.34
C TYR A 83 -27.89 -9.03 -17.00
N ARG A 84 -28.67 -10.03 -16.61
CA ARG A 84 -30.04 -10.24 -17.13
C ARG A 84 -31.02 -9.09 -16.84
N ARG A 85 -30.69 -8.22 -15.88
CA ARG A 85 -31.49 -7.03 -15.56
C ARG A 85 -31.03 -5.79 -16.35
N GLY A 86 -29.94 -5.91 -17.10
CA GLY A 86 -29.36 -4.84 -17.93
C GLY A 86 -29.82 -4.89 -19.39
N ASP A 87 -29.08 -4.19 -20.25
CA ASP A 87 -29.40 -3.98 -21.67
C ASP A 87 -29.15 -5.19 -22.58
N GLY A 88 -28.55 -6.28 -22.07
CA GLY A 88 -28.18 -7.45 -22.87
C GLY A 88 -27.09 -7.20 -23.92
N GLY A 89 -26.52 -5.99 -24.01
CA GLY A 89 -25.67 -5.54 -25.12
C GLY A 89 -24.20 -5.97 -25.07
N LEU A 90 -23.78 -6.76 -24.07
CA LEU A 90 -22.37 -7.10 -23.83
C LEU A 90 -21.66 -7.65 -25.08
N ARG A 91 -22.29 -8.58 -25.81
CA ARG A 91 -21.70 -9.18 -27.02
C ARG A 91 -21.48 -8.16 -28.13
N GLN A 92 -22.43 -7.24 -28.31
CA GLN A 92 -22.30 -6.14 -29.28
C GLN A 92 -21.19 -5.17 -28.85
N TRP A 93 -21.18 -4.79 -27.59
CA TRP A 93 -20.16 -3.89 -27.04
C TRP A 93 -18.75 -4.46 -27.19
N LEU A 94 -18.54 -5.76 -26.92
CA LEU A 94 -17.26 -6.44 -27.11
C LEU A 94 -16.79 -6.39 -28.58
N ARG A 95 -17.70 -6.56 -29.55
CA ARG A 95 -17.38 -6.47 -30.97
C ARG A 95 -16.98 -5.05 -31.38
N GLU A 96 -17.73 -4.05 -30.93
CA GLU A 96 -17.48 -2.64 -31.24
C GLU A 96 -16.20 -2.11 -30.57
N ASN A 97 -15.86 -2.65 -29.39
CA ASN A 97 -14.70 -2.23 -28.59
C ASN A 97 -13.56 -3.25 -28.59
N ARG A 98 -13.52 -4.17 -29.56
CA ARG A 98 -12.49 -5.24 -29.65
C ARG A 98 -11.05 -4.76 -29.54
N ARG A 99 -10.75 -3.56 -30.05
CA ARG A 99 -9.40 -2.96 -29.95
C ARG A 99 -9.07 -2.54 -28.51
N GLN A 100 -10.04 -1.98 -27.80
CA GLN A 100 -9.86 -1.62 -26.39
C GLN A 100 -9.65 -2.90 -25.56
N VAL A 101 -10.50 -3.89 -25.76
CA VAL A 101 -10.39 -5.21 -25.12
C VAL A 101 -9.01 -5.83 -25.39
N LEU A 102 -8.60 -5.91 -26.66
CA LEU A 102 -7.31 -6.47 -27.04
C LEU A 102 -6.14 -5.70 -26.41
N LEU A 103 -6.17 -4.36 -26.41
CA LEU A 103 -5.11 -3.56 -25.80
C LEU A 103 -5.04 -3.79 -24.29
N THR A 104 -6.18 -3.85 -23.58
CA THR A 104 -6.22 -4.21 -22.16
C THR A 104 -5.55 -5.56 -21.90
N GLU A 105 -5.89 -6.58 -22.69
CA GLU A 105 -5.33 -7.93 -22.54
C GLU A 105 -3.85 -8.00 -22.91
N VAL A 106 -3.41 -7.25 -23.94
CA VAL A 106 -1.99 -7.15 -24.32
C VAL A 106 -1.19 -6.45 -23.23
N VAL A 107 -1.69 -5.35 -22.65
CA VAL A 107 -1.03 -4.66 -21.52
C VAL A 107 -0.86 -5.62 -20.36
N PHE A 108 -1.92 -6.36 -20.01
CA PHE A 108 -1.87 -7.34 -18.94
C PHE A 108 -0.86 -8.45 -19.23
N ALA A 109 -0.97 -9.11 -20.39
CA ALA A 109 -0.15 -10.25 -20.76
C ALA A 109 1.33 -9.89 -20.94
N ALA A 110 1.63 -8.76 -21.59
CA ALA A 110 3.00 -8.30 -21.80
C ALA A 110 3.68 -7.93 -20.47
N THR A 111 2.95 -7.22 -19.59
CA THR A 111 3.49 -6.83 -18.28
C THR A 111 3.67 -8.05 -17.37
N PHE A 112 2.71 -8.99 -17.39
CA PHE A 112 2.82 -10.26 -16.66
C PHE A 112 4.02 -11.08 -17.16
N ALA A 113 4.16 -11.27 -18.47
CA ALA A 113 5.27 -12.02 -19.05
C ALA A 113 6.64 -11.38 -18.75
N LEU A 114 6.73 -10.05 -18.87
CA LEU A 114 7.93 -9.30 -18.51
C LEU A 114 8.31 -9.54 -17.04
N TRP A 115 7.35 -9.46 -16.12
CA TRP A 115 7.67 -9.61 -14.70
C TRP A 115 7.90 -11.07 -14.29
N VAL A 116 7.25 -12.04 -14.94
CA VAL A 116 7.61 -13.45 -14.83
C VAL A 116 9.07 -13.66 -15.21
N TRP A 117 9.52 -13.05 -16.32
CA TRP A 117 10.92 -13.10 -16.74
C TRP A 117 11.86 -12.44 -15.72
N VAL A 118 11.52 -11.25 -15.21
CA VAL A 118 12.32 -10.57 -14.17
C VAL A 118 12.44 -11.43 -12.92
N ARG A 119 11.32 -11.93 -12.38
CA ARG A 119 11.30 -12.75 -11.17
C ARG A 119 11.99 -14.10 -11.37
N ALA A 120 12.00 -14.65 -12.59
CA ALA A 120 12.74 -15.88 -12.86
C ALA A 120 14.27 -15.71 -12.70
N HIS A 121 14.81 -14.50 -12.92
CA HIS A 121 16.23 -14.21 -12.74
C HIS A 121 16.59 -13.80 -11.30
N HIS A 122 15.58 -13.54 -10.45
CA HIS A 122 15.76 -13.26 -9.04
C HIS A 122 14.59 -13.85 -8.22
N PRO A 123 14.49 -15.18 -8.09
CA PRO A 123 13.32 -15.80 -7.47
C PRO A 123 13.41 -15.88 -5.95
N SER A 124 14.59 -15.67 -5.36
CA SER A 124 14.88 -15.97 -3.96
C SER A 124 13.90 -15.30 -2.99
N ILE A 125 13.30 -16.11 -2.13
CA ILE A 125 12.49 -15.65 -0.99
C ILE A 125 13.45 -15.50 0.20
N ALA A 126 14.35 -14.53 0.10
CA ALA A 126 15.41 -14.25 1.06
C ALA A 126 15.54 -12.75 1.31
N ALA A 127 16.09 -12.40 2.47
CA ALA A 127 16.26 -11.04 2.97
C ALA A 127 14.94 -10.27 3.13
N THR A 128 15.05 -9.10 3.79
CA THR A 128 13.92 -8.19 4.06
C THR A 128 12.71 -8.93 4.65
N GLU A 129 11.50 -8.63 4.21
CA GLU A 129 10.27 -9.22 4.74
C GLU A 129 9.78 -10.44 3.95
N LYS A 130 10.41 -10.82 2.83
CA LYS A 130 9.99 -11.98 1.99
C LYS A 130 9.72 -13.27 2.79
N PRO A 131 10.57 -13.66 3.76
CA PRO A 131 10.29 -14.83 4.58
C PRO A 131 8.98 -14.73 5.36
N MET A 132 8.64 -13.54 5.88
CA MET A 132 7.40 -13.29 6.61
C MET A 132 6.19 -13.44 5.69
N GLU A 133 6.21 -12.80 4.51
CA GLU A 133 5.06 -12.91 3.60
C GLU A 133 4.91 -14.32 3.04
N PHE A 134 6.02 -15.04 2.87
CA PHE A 134 5.98 -16.45 2.50
C PHE A 134 5.44 -17.33 3.63
N ALA A 135 5.76 -17.03 4.89
CA ALA A 135 5.18 -17.67 6.07
C ALA A 135 3.65 -17.55 6.05
N PHE A 136 3.14 -16.33 5.84
CA PHE A 136 1.70 -16.09 5.77
C PHE A 136 1.04 -16.77 4.57
N LEU A 137 1.66 -16.75 3.38
CA LEU A 137 1.15 -17.48 2.22
C LEU A 137 1.08 -19.00 2.48
N ASN A 138 2.11 -19.57 3.09
CA ASN A 138 2.13 -21.00 3.43
C ASN A 138 1.09 -21.33 4.50
N SER A 139 0.97 -20.52 5.56
CA SER A 139 -0.03 -20.73 6.60
C SER A 139 -1.46 -20.64 6.04
N VAL A 140 -1.76 -19.64 5.21
CA VAL A 140 -3.06 -19.53 4.53
C VAL A 140 -3.32 -20.73 3.64
N ASN A 141 -2.30 -21.25 2.96
CA ASN A 141 -2.40 -22.45 2.16
C ASN A 141 -2.60 -23.74 2.97
N ARG A 142 -2.28 -23.78 4.27
CA ARG A 142 -2.34 -25.03 5.07
C ARG A 142 -3.42 -25.02 6.15
N SER A 143 -3.79 -23.85 6.65
CA SER A 143 -4.78 -23.72 7.73
C SER A 143 -6.12 -24.34 7.30
N PRO A 144 -6.78 -25.14 8.17
CA PRO A 144 -8.01 -25.84 7.79
C PRO A 144 -9.21 -24.90 7.63
N SER A 145 -9.20 -23.78 8.35
CA SER A 145 -10.24 -22.76 8.40
C SER A 145 -9.64 -21.35 8.50
N PHE A 146 -10.51 -20.33 8.48
CA PHE A 146 -10.13 -18.93 8.70
C PHE A 146 -10.62 -18.43 10.06
N PRO A 147 -9.88 -17.54 10.75
CA PRO A 147 -8.58 -16.97 10.34
C PRO A 147 -7.45 -18.01 10.35
N PRO A 148 -6.41 -17.82 9.53
CA PRO A 148 -5.30 -18.77 9.44
C PRO A 148 -4.45 -18.74 10.72
N LEU A 149 -3.86 -19.89 11.06
CA LEU A 149 -2.96 -20.01 12.22
C LEU A 149 -1.70 -19.16 12.01
N ASP A 150 -1.15 -18.60 13.06
CA ASP A 150 0.09 -17.84 12.97
C ASP A 150 1.28 -18.81 12.80
N PRO A 151 2.06 -18.72 11.71
CA PRO A 151 3.26 -19.55 11.56
C PRO A 151 4.32 -19.22 12.62
N TRP A 152 4.34 -18.02 13.19
CA TRP A 152 5.38 -17.54 14.10
C TRP A 152 4.94 -17.39 15.56
N LEU A 153 3.70 -17.74 15.88
CA LEU A 153 3.23 -17.77 17.26
C LEU A 153 2.15 -18.83 17.45
N SER A 154 2.56 -20.02 17.89
CA SER A 154 1.65 -21.16 18.06
C SER A 154 0.49 -20.82 19.01
N ASN A 155 -0.68 -21.36 18.68
CA ASN A 155 -1.98 -21.12 19.34
C ASN A 155 -2.61 -19.74 19.07
N PHE A 156 -2.05 -18.95 18.16
CA PHE A 156 -2.64 -17.69 17.70
C PHE A 156 -3.02 -17.76 16.22
N ALA A 157 -3.90 -16.85 15.81
CA ALA A 157 -4.13 -16.55 14.40
C ALA A 157 -3.27 -15.37 13.95
N ILE A 158 -3.04 -15.26 12.64
CA ILE A 158 -2.29 -14.15 12.03
C ILE A 158 -2.98 -12.82 12.37
N SER A 159 -2.27 -11.94 13.10
CA SER A 159 -2.75 -10.59 13.45
C SER A 159 -2.18 -9.54 12.50
N TYR A 160 -2.35 -9.77 11.19
CA TYR A 160 -1.84 -8.93 10.11
C TYR A 160 -2.81 -8.86 8.92
N TYR A 161 -2.52 -8.05 7.89
CA TYR A 161 -3.35 -7.87 6.69
C TYR A 161 -3.31 -9.09 5.75
N TYR A 162 -3.93 -10.21 6.16
CA TYR A 162 -3.70 -11.48 5.48
C TYR A 162 -4.54 -11.70 4.19
N PHE A 163 -5.43 -10.79 3.82
CA PHE A 163 -6.35 -11.00 2.70
C PHE A 163 -5.65 -11.15 1.35
N GLY A 164 -4.56 -10.42 1.11
CA GLY A 164 -3.80 -10.54 -0.14
C GLY A 164 -3.12 -11.90 -0.28
N TYR A 165 -2.74 -12.54 0.84
CA TYR A 165 -2.25 -13.92 0.83
C TYR A 165 -3.37 -14.93 0.56
N VAL A 166 -4.60 -14.67 1.01
CA VAL A 166 -5.80 -15.45 0.61
C VAL A 166 -6.03 -15.34 -0.89
N MET A 167 -5.96 -14.15 -1.47
CA MET A 167 -6.10 -13.96 -2.91
C MET A 167 -5.02 -14.71 -3.70
N THR A 168 -3.78 -14.65 -3.23
CA THR A 168 -2.65 -15.36 -3.86
C THR A 168 -2.82 -16.88 -3.74
N SER A 169 -3.26 -17.38 -2.57
CA SER A 169 -3.60 -18.78 -2.32
C SER A 169 -4.71 -19.27 -3.24
N VAL A 170 -5.77 -18.47 -3.41
CA VAL A 170 -6.89 -18.78 -4.30
C VAL A 170 -6.41 -19.03 -5.74
N ILE A 171 -5.56 -18.16 -6.27
CA ILE A 171 -5.01 -18.33 -7.63
C ILE A 171 -4.09 -19.56 -7.68
N ALA A 172 -3.20 -19.71 -6.69
CA ALA A 172 -2.25 -20.81 -6.63
C ALA A 172 -2.95 -22.18 -6.63
N ARG A 173 -4.01 -22.33 -5.83
CA ARG A 173 -4.80 -23.56 -5.72
C ARG A 173 -5.58 -23.87 -6.99
N LEU A 174 -6.21 -22.88 -7.61
CA LEU A 174 -6.89 -23.07 -8.90
C LEU A 174 -5.91 -23.40 -10.04
N ALA A 175 -4.71 -22.82 -10.01
CA ALA A 175 -3.67 -23.07 -11.02
C ALA A 175 -2.87 -24.36 -10.79
N GLY A 176 -3.00 -24.97 -9.60
CA GLY A 176 -2.19 -26.13 -9.20
C GLY A 176 -0.70 -25.79 -9.13
N VAL A 177 -0.36 -24.68 -8.47
CA VAL A 177 1.00 -24.14 -8.35
C VAL A 177 1.44 -24.15 -6.88
N ALA A 178 2.64 -24.67 -6.60
CA ALA A 178 3.20 -24.71 -5.26
C ALA A 178 3.58 -23.31 -4.74
N SER A 179 3.52 -23.09 -3.42
CA SER A 179 3.79 -21.78 -2.80
C SER A 179 5.09 -21.10 -3.25
N PRO A 180 6.25 -21.79 -3.35
CA PRO A 180 7.51 -21.15 -3.76
C PRO A 180 7.44 -20.48 -5.14
N VAL A 181 6.67 -21.06 -6.06
CA VAL A 181 6.44 -20.52 -7.41
C VAL A 181 5.31 -19.49 -7.39
N ALA A 182 4.26 -19.76 -6.59
CA ALA A 182 3.11 -18.86 -6.45
C ALA A 182 3.50 -17.48 -5.88
N PHE A 183 4.51 -17.39 -5.00
CA PHE A 183 5.00 -16.12 -4.48
C PHE A 183 5.49 -15.21 -5.62
N ASN A 184 6.38 -15.72 -6.48
CA ASN A 184 6.92 -14.98 -7.62
C ASN A 184 5.86 -14.67 -8.69
N LEU A 185 4.96 -15.61 -8.98
CA LEU A 185 3.82 -15.37 -9.88
C LEU A 185 2.81 -14.37 -9.31
N GLY A 186 2.65 -14.34 -7.98
CA GLY A 186 1.85 -13.36 -7.25
C GLY A 186 2.36 -11.95 -7.48
N ILE A 187 3.67 -11.71 -7.31
CA ILE A 187 4.29 -10.41 -7.60
C ILE A 187 4.11 -10.02 -9.07
N ALA A 188 4.28 -10.97 -10.00
CA ALA A 188 4.08 -10.70 -11.43
C ALA A 188 2.63 -10.31 -11.77
N TRP A 189 1.65 -10.97 -11.15
CA TRP A 189 0.25 -10.58 -11.26
C TRP A 189 0.00 -9.20 -10.69
N LEU A 190 0.54 -8.87 -9.51
CA LEU A 190 0.33 -7.57 -8.88
C LEU A 190 0.85 -6.43 -9.77
N LEU A 191 2.00 -6.59 -10.41
CA LEU A 191 2.51 -5.62 -11.39
C LEU A 191 1.57 -5.51 -12.59
N ALA A 192 1.21 -6.63 -13.22
CA ALA A 192 0.35 -6.66 -14.39
C ALA A 192 -1.03 -6.05 -14.10
N GLY A 193 -1.59 -6.37 -12.92
CA GLY A 193 -2.83 -5.81 -12.44
C GLY A 193 -2.74 -4.30 -12.25
N THR A 194 -1.71 -3.81 -11.56
CA THR A 194 -1.46 -2.37 -11.42
C THR A 194 -1.34 -1.67 -12.77
N ALA A 195 -0.58 -2.24 -13.72
CA ALA A 195 -0.41 -1.66 -15.05
C ALA A 195 -1.73 -1.59 -15.83
N THR A 196 -2.54 -2.66 -15.79
CA THR A 196 -3.86 -2.67 -16.43
C THR A 196 -4.84 -1.72 -15.73
N GLY A 197 -4.80 -1.60 -14.41
CA GLY A 197 -5.60 -0.65 -13.64
C GLY A 197 -5.25 0.81 -13.97
N ALA A 198 -3.95 1.13 -14.05
CA ALA A 198 -3.45 2.43 -14.47
C ALA A 198 -3.86 2.77 -15.91
N PHE A 199 -3.67 1.83 -16.84
CA PHE A 199 -4.15 1.94 -18.23
C PHE A 199 -5.64 2.24 -18.28
N GLY A 200 -6.45 1.43 -17.58
CA GLY A 200 -7.91 1.54 -17.58
C GLY A 200 -8.39 2.87 -17.03
N LEU A 201 -7.83 3.33 -15.91
CA LEU A 201 -8.24 4.57 -15.27
C LEU A 201 -7.92 5.79 -16.14
N VAL A 202 -6.69 5.88 -16.67
CA VAL A 202 -6.28 6.99 -17.55
C VAL A 202 -7.03 6.93 -18.89
N TYR A 203 -7.23 5.74 -19.46
CA TYR A 203 -8.06 5.57 -20.66
C TYR A 203 -9.47 6.14 -20.44
N ASN A 204 -10.13 5.73 -19.35
CA ASN A 204 -11.49 6.18 -19.04
C ASN A 204 -11.57 7.69 -18.82
N LEU A 205 -10.62 8.29 -18.10
CA LEU A 205 -10.57 9.75 -17.91
C LEU A 205 -10.42 10.50 -19.24
N VAL A 206 -9.45 10.12 -20.05
CA VAL A 206 -9.16 10.82 -21.31
C VAL A 206 -10.27 10.59 -22.34
N ARG A 207 -10.80 9.37 -22.43
CA ARG A 207 -11.87 8.99 -23.37
C ARG A 207 -13.19 9.67 -23.06
N SER A 208 -13.48 9.97 -21.79
CA SER A 208 -14.68 10.72 -21.36
C SER A 208 -14.74 12.14 -21.92
N GLU A 209 -13.63 12.69 -22.42
CA GLU A 209 -13.65 13.96 -23.15
C GLU A 209 -13.15 13.90 -24.60
N GLY A 210 -13.21 12.70 -25.18
CA GLY A 210 -13.00 12.48 -26.62
C GLY A 210 -11.57 12.06 -26.97
N GLY A 211 -11.34 11.75 -28.26
CA GLY A 211 -10.02 11.37 -28.75
C GLY A 211 -9.55 9.98 -28.31
N ARG A 212 -10.14 8.93 -28.90
CA ARG A 212 -9.82 7.50 -28.61
C ARG A 212 -8.33 7.16 -28.70
N ARG A 213 -7.62 7.68 -29.72
CA ARG A 213 -6.18 7.41 -29.91
C ARG A 213 -5.32 7.98 -28.78
N LEU A 214 -5.64 9.19 -28.33
CA LEU A 214 -4.93 9.84 -27.23
C LEU A 214 -5.16 9.10 -25.90
N ALA A 215 -6.39 8.62 -25.69
CA ALA A 215 -6.71 7.79 -24.51
C ALA A 215 -5.90 6.48 -24.49
N TRP A 216 -5.71 5.83 -25.64
CA TRP A 216 -4.83 4.67 -25.73
C TRP A 216 -3.36 5.02 -25.48
N ALA A 217 -2.85 6.07 -26.12
CA ALA A 217 -1.45 6.47 -25.96
C ALA A 217 -1.11 6.79 -24.50
N LEU A 218 -1.91 7.63 -23.84
CA LEU A 218 -1.70 8.01 -22.44
C LEU A 218 -2.03 6.87 -21.47
N GLY A 219 -2.99 6.00 -21.79
CA GLY A 219 -3.22 4.77 -21.03
C GLY A 219 -2.01 3.84 -21.08
N LEU A 220 -1.38 3.67 -22.25
CA LEU A 220 -0.16 2.88 -22.40
C LEU A 220 1.01 3.53 -21.65
N THR A 221 1.14 4.86 -21.70
CA THR A 221 2.10 5.58 -20.85
C THR A 221 1.83 5.32 -19.37
N ALA A 222 0.57 5.29 -18.93
CA ALA A 222 0.21 5.00 -17.54
C ALA A 222 0.61 3.60 -17.09
N ALA A 223 0.42 2.61 -17.97
CA ALA A 223 0.80 1.22 -17.72
C ALA A 223 2.30 1.03 -17.46
N LEU A 224 3.14 1.95 -17.94
CA LEU A 224 4.58 1.95 -17.71
C LEU A 224 4.98 2.90 -16.56
N ALA A 225 4.50 4.14 -16.61
CA ALA A 225 4.96 5.22 -15.74
C ALA A 225 4.56 5.03 -14.27
N LEU A 226 3.41 4.42 -13.99
CA LEU A 226 2.90 4.32 -12.62
C LEU A 226 3.44 3.09 -11.88
N PRO A 227 3.44 1.86 -12.46
CA PRO A 227 3.95 0.67 -11.77
C PRO A 227 5.46 0.47 -11.85
N ILE A 228 6.14 0.90 -12.92
CA ILE A 228 7.52 0.48 -13.23
C ILE A 228 8.54 1.61 -13.05
N ALA A 229 8.18 2.85 -13.40
CA ALA A 229 9.14 3.95 -13.44
C ALA A 229 9.72 4.30 -12.05
N GLY A 230 11.00 4.66 -12.04
CA GLY A 230 11.70 5.22 -10.89
C GLY A 230 11.30 6.65 -10.55
N ASN A 231 11.76 7.15 -9.40
CA ASN A 231 11.81 8.59 -9.16
C ASN A 231 13.08 9.21 -9.78
N MET A 232 13.33 10.49 -9.56
CA MET A 232 14.46 11.19 -10.17
C MET A 232 15.80 10.95 -9.45
N GLU A 233 15.86 10.08 -8.44
CA GLU A 233 17.12 9.80 -7.75
C GLU A 233 18.14 9.11 -8.66
N ILE A 234 17.68 8.29 -9.62
CA ILE A 234 18.57 7.69 -10.65
C ILE A 234 19.27 8.73 -11.53
N LEU A 235 18.64 9.88 -11.77
CA LEU A 235 19.29 10.99 -12.47
C LEU A 235 20.46 11.51 -11.63
N LEU A 236 20.25 11.65 -10.33
CA LEU A 236 21.27 12.15 -9.41
C LEU A 236 22.42 11.16 -9.26
N GLU A 237 22.14 9.86 -9.18
CA GLU A 237 23.18 8.83 -9.22
C GLU A 237 23.99 8.89 -10.51
N THR A 238 23.34 9.17 -11.64
CA THR A 238 24.02 9.33 -12.94
C THR A 238 24.90 10.56 -12.96
N LEU A 239 24.42 11.70 -12.48
CA LEU A 239 25.21 12.93 -12.44
C LEU A 239 26.38 12.82 -11.45
N HIS A 240 26.11 12.33 -10.23
CA HIS A 240 27.10 12.20 -9.16
C HIS A 240 28.22 11.23 -9.53
N GLY A 241 27.86 10.07 -10.10
CA GLY A 241 28.82 9.04 -10.52
C GLY A 241 29.63 9.37 -11.78
N ASN A 242 29.23 10.41 -12.53
CA ASN A 242 29.96 10.90 -13.70
C ASN A 242 30.64 12.25 -13.42
N ASN A 243 30.92 12.54 -12.15
CA ASN A 243 31.62 13.74 -11.67
C ASN A 243 30.98 15.06 -12.13
N LEU A 244 29.64 15.10 -12.18
CA LEU A 244 28.88 16.32 -12.49
C LEU A 244 28.32 16.94 -11.21
N GLY A 245 28.32 18.27 -11.14
CA GLY A 245 27.84 19.04 -9.98
C GLY A 245 28.93 19.34 -8.95
N SER A 246 28.87 20.52 -8.33
CA SER A 246 29.84 20.94 -7.32
C SER A 246 29.58 20.28 -5.96
N ALA A 247 30.60 20.19 -5.11
CA ALA A 247 30.44 19.68 -3.75
C ALA A 247 29.36 20.43 -2.96
N ASN A 248 29.28 21.76 -3.12
CA ASN A 248 28.25 22.58 -2.48
C ASN A 248 26.83 22.24 -2.96
N PHE A 249 26.65 21.88 -4.24
CA PHE A 249 25.35 21.46 -4.75
C PHE A 249 24.90 20.16 -4.10
N TRP A 250 25.78 19.17 -4.03
CA TRP A 250 25.50 17.87 -3.42
C TRP A 250 25.23 17.98 -1.92
N GLN A 251 26.02 18.80 -1.22
CA GLN A 251 25.79 19.12 0.19
C GLN A 251 24.46 19.87 0.42
N TRP A 252 24.08 20.79 -0.48
CA TRP A 252 22.79 21.49 -0.42
C TRP A 252 21.60 20.55 -0.67
N LEU A 253 21.76 19.62 -1.61
CA LEU A 253 20.74 18.63 -1.94
C LEU A 253 20.47 17.68 -0.76
N ASP A 254 21.54 17.35 -0.02
CA ASP A 254 21.50 16.65 1.26
C ASP A 254 20.72 15.32 1.20
N VAL A 255 21.04 14.53 0.18
CA VAL A 255 20.58 13.14 0.06
C VAL A 255 21.70 12.26 0.57
N ARG A 256 21.41 11.38 1.53
CA ARG A 256 22.40 10.51 2.17
C ARG A 256 23.26 9.77 1.14
N ASP A 257 24.56 9.68 1.37
CA ASP A 257 25.58 9.12 0.47
C ASP A 257 25.74 9.84 -0.89
N LEU A 258 24.83 10.75 -1.29
CA LEU A 258 24.97 11.65 -2.43
C LEU A 258 25.47 13.05 -2.02
N ASN A 259 25.53 13.33 -0.72
CA ASN A 259 25.85 14.64 -0.16
C ASN A 259 27.36 14.94 -0.06
N GLY A 260 28.21 13.99 -0.42
CA GLY A 260 29.65 14.20 -0.62
C GLY A 260 29.99 14.67 -2.04
N PRO A 261 31.27 15.03 -2.31
CA PRO A 261 31.74 15.39 -3.65
C PRO A 261 31.40 14.33 -4.69
N ALA A 262 31.12 14.77 -5.93
CA ALA A 262 30.87 13.88 -7.05
C ALA A 262 32.08 12.96 -7.32
N THR A 263 31.81 11.78 -7.86
CA THR A 263 32.82 10.73 -8.10
C THR A 263 32.82 10.30 -9.56
N ASN A 264 33.84 9.57 -10.00
CA ASN A 264 33.88 8.95 -11.34
C ASN A 264 33.46 7.45 -11.30
N SER A 265 32.65 7.07 -10.31
CA SER A 265 32.26 5.67 -10.08
C SER A 265 30.76 5.61 -9.77
N PRO A 266 29.89 5.49 -10.79
CA PRO A 266 28.47 5.37 -10.57
C PRO A 266 28.12 4.13 -9.75
N ARG A 267 27.32 4.31 -8.70
CA ARG A 267 26.94 3.19 -7.82
C ARG A 267 26.07 2.14 -8.49
N TYR A 268 25.34 2.52 -9.53
CA TYR A 268 24.52 1.58 -10.29
C TYR A 268 25.30 0.59 -11.16
N ASP A 269 26.62 0.75 -11.27
CA ASP A 269 27.49 -0.24 -11.91
C ASP A 269 27.96 -1.31 -10.90
N SER A 270 27.65 -1.13 -9.61
CA SER A 270 27.91 -2.12 -8.55
C SER A 270 26.71 -3.07 -8.38
N PRO A 271 26.94 -4.34 -8.00
CA PRO A 271 25.88 -5.24 -7.55
C PRO A 271 25.31 -4.86 -6.16
N ALA A 272 25.88 -3.85 -5.49
CA ALA A 272 25.35 -3.33 -4.24
C ALA A 272 23.91 -2.79 -4.38
N TRP A 273 23.21 -2.67 -3.25
CA TRP A 273 21.83 -2.16 -3.18
C TRP A 273 21.76 -0.62 -3.31
N TRP A 274 22.37 -0.06 -4.35
CA TRP A 274 22.34 1.39 -4.62
C TRP A 274 20.88 1.88 -4.77
N TRP A 275 20.02 1.07 -5.39
CA TRP A 275 18.60 1.34 -5.63
C TRP A 275 17.79 1.43 -4.33
N TRP A 276 18.32 0.94 -3.20
CA TRP A 276 17.71 1.05 -1.87
C TRP A 276 17.56 2.51 -1.43
N ARG A 277 18.46 3.39 -1.90
CA ARG A 277 18.44 4.82 -1.60
C ARG A 277 17.31 5.55 -2.31
N SER A 278 16.86 5.08 -3.47
CA SER A 278 15.80 5.75 -4.21
C SER A 278 14.49 5.84 -3.40
N SER A 279 14.28 5.01 -2.37
CA SER A 279 13.16 5.13 -1.41
C SER A 279 13.48 5.89 -0.13
N ARG A 280 14.69 6.44 0.04
CA ARG A 280 15.18 7.13 1.26
C ARG A 280 15.83 8.48 0.93
N VAL A 281 15.14 9.25 0.10
CA VAL A 281 15.62 10.55 -0.40
C VAL A 281 15.55 11.64 0.68
N ILE A 282 14.63 11.51 1.63
CA ILE A 282 14.41 12.50 2.69
C ILE A 282 15.40 12.26 3.83
N ASN A 283 16.14 13.30 4.19
CA ASN A 283 17.05 13.29 5.33
C ASN A 283 16.43 14.06 6.51
N GLU A 284 16.11 13.38 7.61
CA GLU A 284 15.45 14.00 8.76
C GLU A 284 16.44 14.76 9.64
N THR A 285 16.12 16.02 9.91
CA THR A 285 16.98 16.93 10.67
C THR A 285 16.22 17.44 11.90
N ARG A 286 16.82 17.29 13.09
CA ARG A 286 16.27 17.83 14.34
C ARG A 286 16.09 19.34 14.26
N LEU A 287 15.26 19.90 15.15
CA LEU A 287 15.12 21.37 15.25
C LEU A 287 16.44 22.08 15.59
N THR A 288 17.42 21.38 16.16
CA THR A 288 18.79 21.87 16.40
C THR A 288 19.62 22.04 15.12
N GLY A 289 19.21 21.43 14.00
CA GLY A 289 19.97 21.39 12.75
C GLY A 289 20.83 20.13 12.58
N GLU A 290 20.86 19.24 13.57
CA GLU A 290 21.58 17.98 13.49
C GLU A 290 20.78 16.91 12.73
N VAL A 291 21.46 16.12 11.90
CA VAL A 291 20.88 14.98 11.18
C VAL A 291 20.59 13.85 12.16
N GLU A 292 19.37 13.33 12.13
CA GLU A 292 19.00 12.13 12.89
C GLU A 292 19.53 10.89 12.16
N GLN A 293 20.63 10.31 12.68
CA GLN A 293 21.24 9.14 12.08
C GLN A 293 20.29 7.92 12.15
N GLY A 294 20.09 7.26 11.01
CA GLY A 294 19.30 6.03 10.91
C GLY A 294 17.78 6.23 10.83
N LEU A 295 17.32 7.48 10.65
CA LEU A 295 15.90 7.82 10.55
C LEU A 295 15.56 8.45 9.19
N GLU A 296 15.76 7.72 8.09
CA GLU A 296 15.24 8.13 6.77
C GLU A 296 13.82 7.62 6.54
N PRO A 297 12.84 8.51 6.31
CA PRO A 297 11.50 8.10 5.92
C PRO A 297 11.54 7.28 4.64
N ILE A 298 10.81 6.17 4.66
CA ILE A 298 10.67 5.27 3.51
C ILE A 298 9.66 5.90 2.54
N ALA A 299 10.13 6.67 1.56
CA ALA A 299 9.35 7.21 0.46
C ALA A 299 9.32 6.24 -0.74
N GLU A 300 8.74 5.06 -0.53
CA GLU A 300 8.56 4.07 -1.61
C GLU A 300 7.61 4.56 -2.70
N PHE A 301 7.88 4.08 -3.91
CA PHE A 301 7.02 4.18 -5.08
C PHE A 301 6.90 2.79 -5.73
N PRO A 302 5.85 2.50 -6.51
CA PRO A 302 5.58 1.14 -7.01
C PRO A 302 6.77 0.46 -7.69
N GLY A 303 7.51 1.17 -8.54
CA GLY A 303 8.69 0.64 -9.24
C GLY A 303 9.75 0.09 -8.28
N PHE A 304 9.97 0.76 -7.13
CA PHE A 304 10.86 0.27 -6.08
C PHE A 304 10.31 -1.02 -5.46
N SER A 305 9.05 -1.05 -5.05
CA SER A 305 8.47 -2.19 -4.33
C SER A 305 8.45 -3.46 -5.18
N PHE A 306 8.25 -3.34 -6.50
CA PHE A 306 8.32 -4.47 -7.40
C PHE A 306 9.76 -4.98 -7.61
N ILE A 307 10.76 -4.09 -7.68
CA ILE A 307 12.19 -4.47 -7.74
C ILE A 307 12.64 -5.15 -6.44
N LEU A 308 12.19 -4.63 -5.30
CA LEU A 308 12.39 -5.23 -3.99
C LEU A 308 11.84 -6.67 -3.97
N GLY A 309 10.59 -6.82 -4.43
CA GLY A 309 9.93 -8.12 -4.58
C GLY A 309 9.31 -8.65 -3.28
N ASP A 310 8.92 -7.75 -2.38
CA ASP A 310 8.22 -8.10 -1.14
C ASP A 310 6.71 -8.08 -1.40
N MET A 311 5.99 -9.12 -0.98
CA MET A 311 4.53 -9.21 -1.17
C MET A 311 3.79 -8.42 -0.08
N HIS A 312 4.29 -7.24 0.25
CA HIS A 312 3.80 -6.44 1.36
C HIS A 312 2.38 -5.89 1.09
N PRO A 313 1.56 -5.67 2.14
CA PRO A 313 0.18 -5.16 2.06
C PRO A 313 -0.11 -3.99 1.09
N HIS A 314 0.74 -2.95 1.01
CA HIS A 314 0.53 -1.84 0.08
C HIS A 314 0.74 -2.24 -1.39
N VAL A 315 1.60 -3.23 -1.66
CA VAL A 315 1.80 -3.81 -2.99
C VAL A 315 0.61 -4.69 -3.35
N LEU A 316 0.13 -5.51 -2.41
CA LEU A 316 -1.07 -6.35 -2.56
C LEU A 316 -2.32 -5.51 -2.86
N ALA A 317 -2.46 -4.34 -2.22
CA ALA A 317 -3.59 -3.44 -2.39
C ALA A 317 -3.58 -2.65 -3.71
N LEU A 318 -2.42 -2.47 -4.35
CA LEU A 318 -2.24 -1.51 -5.43
C LEU A 318 -3.15 -1.73 -6.66
N PRO A 319 -3.36 -2.95 -7.19
CA PRO A 319 -4.34 -3.17 -8.27
C PRO A 319 -5.77 -2.76 -7.89
N PHE A 320 -6.12 -2.95 -6.62
CA PHE A 320 -7.44 -2.64 -6.08
C PHE A 320 -7.60 -1.15 -5.76
N ALA A 321 -6.52 -0.44 -5.47
CA ALA A 321 -6.52 1.02 -5.38
C ALA A 321 -6.98 1.64 -6.72
N PHE A 322 -6.48 1.15 -7.86
CA PHE A 322 -6.94 1.59 -9.18
C PHE A 322 -8.41 1.22 -9.46
N LEU A 323 -8.86 0.02 -9.05
CA LEU A 323 -10.28 -0.35 -9.11
C LEU A 323 -11.15 0.63 -8.29
N SER A 324 -10.72 0.98 -7.08
CA SER A 324 -11.43 1.92 -6.21
C SER A 324 -11.50 3.33 -6.80
N LEU A 325 -10.42 3.80 -7.43
CA LEU A 325 -10.42 5.07 -8.17
C LEU A 325 -11.34 5.03 -9.39
N ALA A 326 -11.43 3.90 -10.09
CA ALA A 326 -12.38 3.72 -11.19
C ALA A 326 -13.84 3.71 -10.70
N VAL A 327 -14.10 3.12 -9.54
CA VAL A 327 -15.41 3.21 -8.86
C VAL A 327 -15.72 4.66 -8.49
N ALA A 328 -14.77 5.41 -7.92
CA ALA A 328 -14.96 6.83 -7.60
C ALA A 328 -15.23 7.67 -8.86
N LEU A 329 -14.56 7.38 -9.98
CA LEU A 329 -14.85 8.00 -11.27
C LEU A 329 -16.25 7.62 -11.78
N ALA A 330 -16.67 6.37 -11.62
CA ALA A 330 -18.02 5.93 -11.99
C ALA A 330 -19.10 6.67 -11.18
N TRP A 331 -18.87 6.89 -9.87
CA TRP A 331 -19.72 7.74 -9.02
C TRP A 331 -19.80 9.16 -9.56
N TRP A 332 -18.65 9.78 -9.86
CA TRP A 332 -18.60 11.12 -10.44
C TRP A 332 -19.42 11.23 -11.73
N LEU A 333 -19.19 10.32 -12.69
CA LEU A 333 -19.88 10.34 -13.98
C LEU A 333 -21.39 10.11 -13.82
N LYS A 334 -21.78 9.11 -13.02
CA LYS A 334 -23.20 8.83 -12.72
C LYS A 334 -23.91 10.05 -12.15
N LEU A 335 -23.31 10.70 -11.15
CA LEU A 335 -23.89 11.82 -10.43
C LEU A 335 -23.79 13.16 -11.16
N THR A 336 -23.02 13.25 -12.25
CA THR A 336 -22.91 14.49 -13.04
C THR A 336 -23.67 14.42 -14.36
N GLU A 337 -23.83 13.25 -14.97
CA GLU A 337 -24.51 13.07 -16.25
C GLU A 337 -26.04 12.88 -16.16
N GLU A 338 -26.60 12.46 -15.03
CA GLU A 338 -28.06 12.24 -14.92
C GLU A 338 -28.84 13.56 -14.76
N GLU A 339 -29.65 13.92 -15.75
CA GLU A 339 -30.40 15.19 -15.79
C GLU A 339 -31.37 15.37 -14.62
N ASN A 340 -32.01 14.30 -14.15
CA ASN A 340 -32.95 14.29 -13.02
C ASN A 340 -32.63 13.15 -12.04
N PRO A 341 -31.62 13.29 -11.16
CA PRO A 341 -31.40 12.29 -10.14
C PRO A 341 -32.62 12.25 -9.21
N PRO A 342 -33.14 11.09 -8.81
CA PRO A 342 -34.12 11.02 -7.75
C PRO A 342 -33.48 11.62 -6.49
N SER A 343 -33.91 12.82 -6.10
CA SER A 343 -33.44 13.50 -4.90
C SER A 343 -34.61 13.55 -3.93
N PRO A 344 -34.78 12.59 -3.02
CA PRO A 344 -35.32 12.97 -1.74
C PRO A 344 -34.23 13.84 -1.12
N GLY A 345 -34.44 15.15 -1.11
CA GLY A 345 -33.64 16.01 -0.24
C GLY A 345 -33.69 15.48 1.19
N LEU A 346 -32.89 16.07 2.08
CA LEU A 346 -33.03 15.87 3.54
C LEU A 346 -34.44 16.22 4.07
N ASP A 347 -35.35 16.68 3.21
CA ASP A 347 -36.76 16.94 3.48
C ASP A 347 -37.60 15.65 3.51
N ALA A 348 -36.99 14.48 3.34
CA ALA A 348 -37.65 13.19 3.58
C ALA A 348 -37.97 13.02 5.08
N PRO A 349 -39.13 12.42 5.42
CA PRO A 349 -39.62 12.40 6.81
C PRO A 349 -38.75 11.59 7.77
N THR A 350 -37.81 10.76 7.26
CA THR A 350 -36.91 9.95 8.07
C THR A 350 -35.51 9.87 7.48
N VAL A 351 -34.52 9.60 8.35
CA VAL A 351 -33.12 9.31 7.95
C VAL A 351 -33.06 8.10 7.00
N TRP A 352 -33.90 7.08 7.22
CA TRP A 352 -33.97 5.90 6.35
C TRP A 352 -34.46 6.21 4.94
N ALA A 353 -35.48 7.06 4.79
CA ALA A 353 -35.96 7.50 3.49
C ALA A 353 -34.88 8.30 2.73
N THR A 354 -34.15 9.16 3.45
CA THR A 354 -32.99 9.88 2.90
C THR A 354 -31.91 8.91 2.43
N ALA A 355 -31.50 7.96 3.28
CA ALA A 355 -30.48 6.97 2.96
C ALA A 355 -30.84 6.13 1.73
N ARG A 356 -32.09 5.64 1.65
CA ARG A 356 -32.57 4.87 0.51
C ARG A 356 -32.50 5.67 -0.80
N GLY A 357 -32.89 6.94 -0.76
CA GLY A 357 -32.83 7.80 -1.93
C GLY A 357 -31.42 8.14 -2.38
N GLU A 358 -30.51 8.36 -1.44
CA GLU A 358 -29.09 8.58 -1.76
C GLU A 358 -28.45 7.33 -2.40
N ILE A 359 -28.81 6.12 -1.94
CA ILE A 359 -28.40 4.86 -2.60
C ILE A 359 -29.02 4.75 -4.00
N GLN A 360 -30.28 5.12 -4.18
CA GLN A 360 -30.95 5.09 -5.49
C GLN A 360 -30.32 6.07 -6.49
N ALA A 361 -29.91 7.26 -6.04
CA ALA A 361 -29.25 8.25 -6.88
C ALA A 361 -27.91 7.75 -7.46
N VAL A 362 -27.16 6.98 -6.69
CA VAL A 362 -25.92 6.34 -7.16
C VAL A 362 -26.20 5.04 -7.92
N GLY A 363 -27.24 4.33 -7.52
CA GLY A 363 -27.58 2.98 -7.97
C GLY A 363 -27.07 1.92 -7.00
N ALA A 364 -27.98 1.10 -6.47
CA ALA A 364 -27.67 0.08 -5.48
C ALA A 364 -26.52 -0.88 -5.87
N PRO A 365 -26.38 -1.34 -7.14
CA PRO A 365 -25.25 -2.18 -7.52
C PRO A 365 -23.89 -1.48 -7.42
N LEU A 366 -23.81 -0.20 -7.82
CA LEU A 366 -22.57 0.57 -7.73
C LEU A 366 -22.23 0.88 -6.28
N TRP A 367 -23.21 1.27 -5.47
CA TRP A 367 -23.03 1.48 -4.03
C TRP A 367 -22.56 0.19 -3.32
N GLY A 368 -23.19 -0.96 -3.60
CA GLY A 368 -22.80 -2.24 -3.02
C GLY A 368 -21.39 -2.68 -3.43
N LEU A 369 -21.02 -2.46 -4.70
CA LEU A 369 -19.64 -2.66 -5.15
C LEU A 369 -18.65 -1.76 -4.41
N THR A 370 -18.99 -0.49 -4.19
CA THR A 370 -18.15 0.45 -3.43
C THR A 370 -17.93 -0.02 -2.00
N VAL A 371 -18.98 -0.48 -1.31
CA VAL A 371 -18.88 -1.04 0.05
C VAL A 371 -17.92 -2.24 0.07
N LEU A 372 -18.06 -3.17 -0.89
CA LEU A 372 -17.19 -4.35 -0.99
C LEU A 372 -15.72 -3.96 -1.23
N VAL A 373 -15.48 -3.01 -2.15
CA VAL A 373 -14.12 -2.55 -2.50
C VAL A 373 -13.47 -1.80 -1.33
N LEU A 374 -14.20 -0.92 -0.64
CA LEU A 374 -13.67 -0.19 0.52
C LEU A 374 -13.36 -1.14 1.68
N GLY A 375 -14.24 -2.09 1.99
CA GLY A 375 -13.97 -3.11 3.01
C GLY A 375 -12.79 -4.00 2.63
N GLY A 376 -12.68 -4.39 1.36
CA GLY A 376 -11.56 -5.18 0.85
C GLY A 376 -10.22 -4.43 0.94
N LEU A 377 -10.21 -3.12 0.60
CA LEU A 377 -9.05 -2.27 0.80
C LEU A 377 -8.66 -2.17 2.28
N SER A 378 -9.62 -2.05 3.20
CA SER A 378 -9.27 -2.04 4.62
C SER A 378 -8.63 -3.33 5.08
N PHE A 379 -9.00 -4.48 4.51
CA PHE A 379 -8.42 -5.76 4.87
C PHE A 379 -7.08 -6.03 4.17
N LEU A 380 -6.90 -5.54 2.94
CA LEU A 380 -5.62 -5.58 2.21
C LEU A 380 -4.58 -4.65 2.83
N ASN A 381 -4.98 -3.43 3.20
CA ASN A 381 -4.14 -2.40 3.83
C ASN A 381 -5.03 -1.32 4.48
N THR A 382 -5.20 -1.37 5.81
CA THR A 382 -6.11 -0.47 6.56
C THR A 382 -5.84 1.02 6.33
N TRP A 383 -4.65 1.43 5.93
CA TRP A 383 -4.33 2.84 5.69
C TRP A 383 -5.03 3.39 4.44
N ASP A 384 -5.22 2.55 3.42
CA ASP A 384 -5.75 2.96 2.12
C ASP A 384 -7.26 3.27 2.19
N VAL A 385 -8.02 2.60 3.05
CA VAL A 385 -9.49 2.78 3.07
C VAL A 385 -9.91 4.22 3.38
N LEU A 386 -9.20 4.92 4.27
CA LEU A 386 -9.52 6.31 4.61
C LEU A 386 -9.28 7.25 3.42
N ILE A 387 -8.21 7.00 2.67
CA ILE A 387 -7.82 7.77 1.49
C ILE A 387 -8.85 7.55 0.37
N HIS A 388 -9.21 6.31 0.11
CA HIS A 388 -10.17 5.96 -0.93
C HIS A 388 -11.60 6.36 -0.58
N LEU A 389 -12.00 6.27 0.70
CA LEU A 389 -13.26 6.82 1.19
C LEU A 389 -13.32 8.33 0.97
N PHE A 390 -12.23 9.06 1.26
CA PHE A 390 -12.15 10.49 0.99
C PHE A 390 -12.35 10.82 -0.48
N VAL A 391 -11.74 10.06 -1.41
CA VAL A 391 -11.91 10.30 -2.85
C VAL A 391 -13.34 9.99 -3.33
N VAL A 392 -13.95 8.89 -2.87
CA VAL A 392 -15.34 8.55 -3.21
C VAL A 392 -16.31 9.61 -2.67
N LEU A 393 -16.18 10.00 -1.40
CA LEU A 393 -17.00 11.04 -0.80
C LEU A 393 -16.75 12.41 -1.42
N GLY A 394 -15.49 12.73 -1.75
CA GLY A 394 -15.13 13.94 -2.48
C GLY A 394 -15.80 13.99 -3.84
N ALA A 395 -15.82 12.88 -4.59
CA ALA A 395 -16.52 12.79 -5.86
C ALA A 395 -18.03 13.01 -5.70
N TYR A 396 -18.64 12.40 -4.68
CA TYR A 396 -20.06 12.59 -4.33
C TYR A 396 -20.39 14.04 -3.97
N VAL A 397 -19.65 14.64 -3.03
CA VAL A 397 -19.85 16.01 -2.54
C VAL A 397 -19.63 17.00 -3.67
N LEU A 398 -18.56 16.83 -4.45
CA LEU A 398 -18.21 17.74 -5.54
C LEU A 398 -19.25 17.68 -6.67
N ALA A 399 -19.77 16.50 -7.01
CA ALA A 399 -20.82 16.36 -8.02
C ALA A 399 -22.11 17.09 -7.61
N ARG A 400 -22.50 16.96 -6.34
CA ARG A 400 -23.67 17.66 -5.76
C ARG A 400 -23.45 19.17 -5.68
N TRP A 401 -22.27 19.61 -5.25
CA TRP A 401 -21.91 21.03 -5.19
C TRP A 401 -21.97 21.70 -6.56
N ARG A 402 -21.46 21.03 -7.61
CA ARG A 402 -21.48 21.52 -8.99
C ARG A 402 -22.91 21.77 -9.50
N ARG A 403 -23.87 20.94 -9.09
CA ARG A 403 -25.29 21.09 -9.50
C ARG A 403 -26.03 22.19 -8.75
N ARG A 404 -25.81 22.31 -7.44
CA ARG A 404 -26.54 23.25 -6.59
C ARG A 404 -25.98 24.67 -6.59
N GLY A 405 -24.73 24.87 -7.03
CA GLY A 405 -24.13 26.20 -7.22
C GLY A 405 -23.81 26.98 -5.93
N ARG A 406 -24.18 26.47 -4.75
CA ARG A 406 -23.91 27.10 -3.44
C ARG A 406 -23.49 26.08 -2.41
N TRP A 407 -22.48 26.41 -1.61
CA TRP A 407 -22.15 25.67 -0.39
C TRP A 407 -23.31 25.85 0.61
N GLN A 408 -23.85 24.74 1.11
CA GLN A 408 -24.91 24.72 2.12
C GLN A 408 -24.48 23.76 3.22
N GLY A 409 -24.76 24.06 4.50
CA GLY A 409 -24.46 23.13 5.61
C GLY A 409 -25.06 21.73 5.41
N ARG A 410 -26.19 21.66 4.70
CA ARG A 410 -26.84 20.40 4.27
C ARG A 410 -25.93 19.49 3.44
N LEU A 411 -25.03 20.03 2.62
CA LEU A 411 -24.13 19.24 1.78
C LEU A 411 -23.11 18.46 2.62
N LEU A 412 -22.61 19.08 3.70
CA LEU A 412 -21.71 18.41 4.64
C LEU A 412 -22.44 17.28 5.37
N ALA A 413 -23.66 17.53 5.85
CA ALA A 413 -24.48 16.51 6.49
C ALA A 413 -24.78 15.32 5.54
N GLN A 414 -25.07 15.57 4.26
CA GLN A 414 -25.25 14.52 3.25
C GLN A 414 -23.96 13.73 3.01
N GLY A 415 -22.81 14.42 2.92
CA GLY A 415 -21.50 13.77 2.80
C GLY A 415 -21.17 12.89 4.00
N LEU A 416 -21.44 13.35 5.23
CA LEU A 416 -21.26 12.58 6.45
C LEU A 416 -22.19 11.36 6.51
N LEU A 417 -23.48 11.54 6.19
CA LEU A 417 -24.44 10.45 6.11
C LEU A 417 -23.99 9.39 5.10
N MET A 418 -23.59 9.81 3.89
CA MET A 418 -23.05 8.90 2.88
C MET A 418 -21.76 8.20 3.37
N GLY A 419 -20.89 8.93 4.08
CA GLY A 419 -19.70 8.36 4.70
C GLY A 419 -20.03 7.22 5.66
N LEU A 420 -21.00 7.42 6.55
CA LEU A 420 -21.49 6.38 7.46
C LEU A 420 -22.13 5.21 6.70
N MET A 421 -22.93 5.50 5.67
CA MET A 421 -23.55 4.50 4.82
C MET A 421 -22.55 3.67 4.00
N LEU A 422 -21.33 4.16 3.78
CA LEU A 422 -20.26 3.37 3.16
C LEU A 422 -19.41 2.65 4.20
N ALA A 423 -18.98 3.36 5.25
CA ALA A 423 -18.05 2.85 6.25
C ALA A 423 -18.66 1.74 7.12
N VAL A 424 -19.88 1.92 7.63
CA VAL A 424 -20.50 0.93 8.52
C VAL A 424 -20.73 -0.40 7.79
N PRO A 425 -21.37 -0.44 6.61
CA PRO A 425 -21.50 -1.70 5.87
C PRO A 425 -20.15 -2.30 5.45
N ALA A 426 -19.14 -1.47 5.12
CA ALA A 426 -17.82 -1.98 4.77
C ALA A 426 -17.15 -2.69 5.95
N ILE A 427 -17.29 -2.15 7.16
CA ILE A 427 -16.81 -2.80 8.39
C ILE A 427 -17.61 -4.09 8.65
N LEU A 428 -18.94 -4.04 8.54
CA LEU A 428 -19.80 -5.20 8.79
C LEU A 428 -19.53 -6.37 7.82
N LEU A 429 -19.31 -6.09 6.53
CA LEU A 429 -18.99 -7.12 5.54
C LEU A 429 -17.69 -7.88 5.86
N TYR A 430 -16.76 -7.25 6.57
CA TYR A 430 -15.47 -7.79 6.95
C TYR A 430 -15.33 -7.96 8.47
N LEU A 431 -16.45 -8.03 9.21
CA LEU A 431 -16.46 -8.09 10.67
C LEU A 431 -15.58 -9.22 11.25
N PRO A 432 -15.53 -10.45 10.69
CA PRO A 432 -14.65 -11.49 11.20
C PRO A 432 -13.16 -11.09 11.24
N PHE A 433 -12.71 -10.28 10.28
CA PHE A 433 -11.35 -9.74 10.29
C PHE A 433 -11.14 -8.75 11.43
N TYR A 434 -12.04 -7.77 11.59
CA TYR A 434 -11.91 -6.76 12.64
C TYR A 434 -11.99 -7.32 14.06
N LEU A 435 -12.72 -8.42 14.27
CA LEU A 435 -12.78 -9.08 15.57
C LEU A 435 -11.46 -9.79 15.94
N GLY A 436 -10.70 -10.27 14.95
CA GLY A 436 -9.41 -10.92 15.17
C GLY A 436 -8.19 -10.01 15.02
N PHE A 437 -8.35 -8.83 14.42
CA PHE A 437 -7.25 -7.91 14.10
C PHE A 437 -6.86 -7.04 15.30
N ARG A 438 -5.56 -6.95 15.59
CA ARG A 438 -4.99 -5.95 16.49
C ARG A 438 -4.21 -4.91 15.69
N SER A 439 -4.31 -3.65 16.11
CA SER A 439 -3.67 -2.51 15.45
C SER A 439 -2.37 -2.14 16.16
N GLN A 440 -1.32 -1.90 15.37
CA GLN A 440 -0.08 -1.28 15.84
C GLN A 440 -0.26 0.18 16.29
N ALA A 441 -1.21 0.90 15.67
CA ALA A 441 -1.49 2.29 16.02
C ALA A 441 -2.35 2.34 17.28
N GLY A 442 -1.92 3.13 18.27
CA GLY A 442 -2.59 3.29 19.56
C GLY A 442 -2.69 4.76 20.00
N PRO A 443 -3.58 5.09 20.96
CA PRO A 443 -3.79 6.45 21.41
C PRO A 443 -2.55 7.05 22.14
N PRO A 444 -2.27 8.36 21.99
CA PRO A 444 -2.84 9.24 20.97
C PRO A 444 -2.40 8.79 19.57
N PHE A 445 -3.37 8.61 18.67
CA PHE A 445 -3.11 8.06 17.33
C PHE A 445 -2.24 8.98 16.48
N LEU A 446 -2.34 10.30 16.68
CA LEU A 446 -1.57 11.32 15.98
C LEU A 446 -0.61 12.03 16.93
N LEU A 447 0.62 12.26 16.46
CA LEU A 447 1.68 12.99 17.15
C LEU A 447 2.09 14.23 16.34
N PRO A 448 2.52 15.32 17.02
CA PRO A 448 3.05 16.50 16.35
C PRO A 448 4.42 16.19 15.72
N PHE A 449 4.65 16.66 14.49
CA PHE A 449 5.95 16.57 13.85
C PHE A 449 6.87 17.70 14.34
N LEU A 450 7.90 17.33 15.12
CA LEU A 450 8.83 18.23 15.82
C LEU A 450 10.26 18.12 15.27
N MET A 451 10.40 18.07 13.95
CA MET A 451 11.67 18.13 13.23
C MET A 451 11.62 19.24 12.16
N GLN A 452 12.72 19.49 11.45
CA GLN A 452 12.70 20.45 10.35
C GLN A 452 11.79 19.96 9.20
N PRO A 453 11.10 20.87 8.49
CA PRO A 453 10.28 20.48 7.34
C PRO A 453 11.11 19.84 6.22
N THR A 454 10.46 18.98 5.44
CA THR A 454 11.08 18.38 4.25
C THR A 454 11.47 19.47 3.25
N ARG A 455 12.69 19.38 2.70
CA ARG A 455 13.15 20.30 1.65
C ARG A 455 12.37 20.07 0.35
N LEU A 456 11.98 21.15 -0.32
CA LEU A 456 11.29 21.07 -1.62
C LEU A 456 12.11 20.30 -2.66
N ALA A 457 13.44 20.43 -2.64
CA ALA A 457 14.32 19.69 -3.56
C ALA A 457 14.17 18.17 -3.40
N GLN A 458 14.22 17.65 -2.16
CA GLN A 458 14.03 16.22 -1.86
C GLN A 458 12.63 15.74 -2.26
N PHE A 459 11.60 16.55 -2.01
CA PHE A 459 10.25 16.25 -2.45
C PHE A 459 10.12 16.16 -3.98
N LEU A 460 10.77 17.08 -4.71
CA LEU A 460 10.77 17.06 -6.17
C LEU A 460 11.56 15.89 -6.74
N ILE A 461 12.63 15.41 -6.10
CA ILE A 461 13.29 14.17 -6.53
C ILE A 461 12.26 13.03 -6.60
N ILE A 462 11.36 12.95 -5.62
CA ILE A 462 10.30 11.94 -5.57
C ILE A 462 9.22 12.23 -6.62
N PHE A 463 8.65 13.44 -6.68
CA PHE A 463 7.42 13.71 -7.44
C PHE A 463 7.55 14.61 -8.67
N LEU A 464 8.75 14.99 -9.12
CA LEU A 464 8.93 15.92 -10.24
C LEU A 464 8.21 15.45 -11.51
N MET A 465 8.33 14.17 -11.88
CA MET A 465 7.72 13.64 -13.10
C MET A 465 6.21 13.92 -13.18
N PRO A 466 5.37 13.51 -12.21
CA PRO A 466 3.95 13.84 -12.27
C PRO A 466 3.66 15.33 -12.01
N LEU A 467 4.38 15.99 -11.08
CA LEU A 467 4.12 17.39 -10.74
C LEU A 467 4.44 18.36 -11.90
N PHE A 468 5.36 18.00 -12.79
CA PHE A 468 5.68 18.80 -13.97
C PHE A 468 4.44 19.08 -14.83
N SER A 469 3.66 18.04 -15.13
CA SER A 469 2.44 18.19 -15.94
C SER A 469 1.28 18.81 -15.15
N ILE A 470 1.16 18.49 -13.86
CA ILE A 470 0.11 19.03 -12.98
C ILE A 470 0.28 20.55 -12.83
N THR A 471 1.47 21.02 -12.49
CA THR A 471 1.73 22.45 -12.31
C THR A 471 1.48 23.22 -13.59
N ALA A 472 1.92 22.70 -14.74
CA ALA A 472 1.64 23.30 -16.04
C ALA A 472 0.13 23.40 -16.32
N LEU A 473 -0.65 22.34 -16.03
CA LEU A 473 -2.10 22.38 -16.15
C LEU A 473 -2.71 23.47 -15.26
N LEU A 474 -2.37 23.50 -13.97
CA LEU A 474 -2.93 24.45 -13.02
C LEU A 474 -2.63 25.90 -13.42
N LEU A 475 -1.42 26.18 -13.89
CA LEU A 475 -1.03 27.50 -14.39
C LEU A 475 -1.79 27.88 -15.67
N VAL A 476 -1.96 26.95 -16.61
CA VAL A 476 -2.75 27.21 -17.84
C VAL A 476 -4.22 27.46 -17.49
N LEU A 477 -4.81 26.67 -16.59
CA LEU A 477 -6.19 26.89 -16.14
C LEU A 477 -6.36 28.25 -15.45
N ALA A 478 -5.39 28.63 -14.61
CA ALA A 478 -5.35 29.93 -13.95
C ALA A 478 -5.26 31.10 -14.95
N ALA A 479 -4.36 30.99 -15.93
CA ALA A 479 -4.16 32.00 -16.97
C ALA A 479 -5.38 32.14 -17.89
N GLN A 480 -5.97 31.01 -18.33
CA GLN A 480 -7.18 31.01 -19.18
C GLN A 480 -8.38 31.61 -18.45
N ALA A 481 -8.50 31.37 -17.14
CA ALA A 481 -9.51 31.99 -16.31
C ALA A 481 -9.20 33.46 -15.94
N ARG A 482 -8.08 34.03 -16.42
CA ARG A 482 -7.58 35.38 -16.07
C ARG A 482 -7.52 35.59 -14.55
N LEU A 483 -7.07 34.55 -13.82
CA LEU A 483 -7.02 34.52 -12.37
C LEU A 483 -8.37 34.76 -11.68
N ARG A 484 -9.50 34.51 -12.36
CA ARG A 484 -10.81 34.53 -11.69
C ARG A 484 -10.80 33.55 -10.52
N GLY A 485 -11.29 34.00 -9.36
CA GLY A 485 -11.26 33.20 -8.13
C GLY A 485 -9.92 33.18 -7.39
N TRP A 486 -8.91 33.98 -7.79
CA TRP A 486 -7.61 34.01 -7.11
C TRP A 486 -7.70 34.32 -5.61
N LYS A 487 -8.63 35.21 -5.21
CA LYS A 487 -8.89 35.52 -3.80
C LYS A 487 -9.30 34.27 -3.04
N THR A 488 -10.21 33.48 -3.59
CA THR A 488 -10.65 32.22 -2.99
C THR A 488 -9.50 31.23 -2.91
N GLY A 489 -8.70 31.09 -3.98
CA GLY A 489 -7.52 30.23 -3.97
C GLY A 489 -6.49 30.63 -2.90
N LEU A 490 -6.18 31.92 -2.80
CA LEU A 490 -5.24 32.46 -1.79
C LEU A 490 -5.78 32.29 -0.37
N ILE A 491 -7.07 32.57 -0.14
CA ILE A 491 -7.73 32.37 1.15
C ILE A 491 -7.69 30.89 1.52
N SER A 492 -7.97 29.97 0.59
CA SER A 492 -7.90 28.53 0.86
C SER A 492 -6.49 28.05 1.18
N ALA A 493 -5.47 28.56 0.49
CA ALA A 493 -4.07 28.29 0.80
C ALA A 493 -3.71 28.78 2.21
N GLY A 494 -4.10 30.02 2.55
CA GLY A 494 -3.92 30.60 3.89
C GLY A 494 -4.62 29.80 4.98
N ILE A 495 -5.91 29.47 4.79
CA ILE A 495 -6.70 28.64 5.72
C ILE A 495 -6.04 27.26 5.91
N THR A 496 -5.50 26.67 4.84
CA THR A 496 -4.82 25.36 4.93
C THR A 496 -3.57 25.47 5.80
N ILE A 497 -2.69 26.44 5.53
CA ILE A 497 -1.45 26.63 6.31
C ILE A 497 -1.78 26.97 7.76
N THR A 498 -2.64 27.96 7.99
CA THR A 498 -3.03 28.38 9.34
C THR A 498 -3.73 27.25 10.09
N GLY A 499 -4.64 26.51 9.43
CA GLY A 499 -5.32 25.36 10.02
C GLY A 499 -4.37 24.25 10.42
N LEU A 500 -3.40 23.90 9.57
CA LEU A 500 -2.38 22.90 9.88
C LEU A 500 -1.40 23.35 10.98
N LEU A 501 -1.05 24.65 11.02
CA LEU A 501 -0.29 25.21 12.13
C LEU A 501 -1.08 25.12 13.43
N LEU A 502 -2.34 25.53 13.45
CA LEU A 502 -3.20 25.40 14.64
C LEU A 502 -3.35 23.94 15.08
N LEU A 503 -3.47 23.01 14.12
CA LEU A 503 -3.51 21.58 14.39
C LEU A 503 -2.21 21.09 15.03
N LEU A 504 -1.05 21.48 14.49
CA LEU A 504 0.25 21.18 15.09
C LEU A 504 0.33 21.72 16.52
N LEU A 505 -0.03 22.99 16.76
CA LEU A 505 0.00 23.59 18.10
C LEU A 505 -0.93 22.86 19.07
N LEU A 506 -2.13 22.47 18.62
CA LEU A 506 -3.06 21.66 19.39
C LEU A 506 -2.43 20.30 19.74
N PHE A 507 -1.80 19.62 18.80
CA PHE A 507 -1.17 18.31 19.06
C PHE A 507 0.09 18.41 19.92
N ILE A 508 0.86 19.50 19.84
CA ILE A 508 1.96 19.76 20.78
C ILE A 508 1.42 19.90 22.19
N TRP A 509 0.34 20.66 22.35
CA TRP A 509 -0.29 20.84 23.64
C TRP A 509 -0.87 19.51 24.18
N LEU A 510 -1.66 18.79 23.38
CA LEU A 510 -2.20 17.46 23.74
C LEU A 510 -1.10 16.45 24.06
N PHE A 511 0.02 16.51 23.36
CA PHE A 511 1.17 15.67 23.63
C PHE A 511 1.83 16.06 24.96
N GLY A 512 2.05 17.35 25.20
CA GLY A 512 2.69 17.86 26.41
C GLY A 512 1.90 17.59 27.70
N ILE A 513 0.57 17.50 27.65
CA ILE A 513 -0.24 17.17 28.83
C ILE A 513 -0.18 15.67 29.20
N SER A 514 0.37 14.83 28.31
CA SER A 514 0.59 13.40 28.58
C SER A 514 1.93 13.16 29.29
N PRO A 515 2.03 12.17 30.21
CA PRO A 515 3.29 11.88 30.91
C PRO A 515 4.46 11.61 29.96
N ASP A 516 4.25 10.75 28.94
CA ASP A 516 5.27 10.42 27.94
C ASP A 516 5.69 11.63 27.11
N GLY A 517 4.72 12.45 26.70
CA GLY A 517 4.97 13.61 25.87
C GLY A 517 5.64 14.75 26.64
N ALA A 518 5.30 14.94 27.93
CA ALA A 518 5.96 15.93 28.78
C ALA A 518 7.47 15.66 28.88
N GLY A 519 7.86 14.41 29.17
CA GLY A 519 9.28 14.02 29.23
C GLY A 519 10.03 14.25 27.91
N ARG A 520 9.38 13.93 26.77
CA ARG A 520 9.97 14.16 25.44
C ARG A 520 10.11 15.65 25.10
N LEU A 521 9.12 16.49 25.44
CA LEU A 521 9.22 17.94 25.23
C LEU A 521 10.26 18.58 26.15
N THR A 522 10.45 18.10 27.38
CA THR A 522 11.54 18.54 28.26
C THR A 522 12.91 18.19 27.67
N ASN A 523 13.08 16.98 27.12
CA ASN A 523 14.32 16.60 26.43
C ASN A 523 14.58 17.47 25.20
N LEU A 524 13.55 17.73 24.38
CA LEU A 524 13.65 18.65 23.25
C LEU A 524 14.03 20.07 23.71
N GLY A 525 13.46 20.56 24.82
CA GLY A 525 13.85 21.83 25.42
C GLY A 525 15.33 21.86 25.79
N ARG A 526 15.84 20.79 26.40
CA ARG A 526 17.28 20.65 26.72
C ARG A 526 18.14 20.71 25.46
N ASP A 527 17.78 19.96 24.42
CA ASP A 527 18.51 19.93 23.14
C ASP A 527 18.55 21.32 22.48
N LEU A 528 17.48 22.11 22.65
CA LEU A 528 17.37 23.47 22.12
C LEU A 528 17.91 24.56 23.07
N ASN A 529 18.44 24.19 24.24
CA ASN A 529 18.81 25.13 25.32
C ASN A 529 17.67 26.06 25.78
N ILE A 530 16.43 25.55 25.76
CA ILE A 530 15.22 26.22 26.24
C ILE A 530 14.85 25.66 27.63
N PRO A 531 14.81 26.48 28.68
CA PRO A 531 14.56 26.01 30.04
C PRO A 531 13.10 25.55 30.20
N LEU A 532 12.90 24.24 30.23
CA LEU A 532 11.61 23.59 30.54
C LEU A 532 11.76 22.75 31.80
N LEU A 533 11.05 23.13 32.87
CA LEU A 533 11.03 22.36 34.10
C LEU A 533 10.34 21.00 33.86
N PRO A 534 10.95 19.86 34.29
CA PRO A 534 10.30 18.56 34.20
C PRO A 534 8.99 18.54 34.97
N LEU A 535 7.98 17.89 34.41
CA LEU A 535 6.70 17.68 35.08
C LEU A 535 6.82 16.49 36.04
N GLY A 536 6.49 16.69 37.32
CA GLY A 536 6.46 15.61 38.32
C GLY A 536 5.36 14.57 38.02
N ALA A 537 5.50 13.35 38.56
CA ALA A 537 4.52 12.27 38.35
C ALA A 537 3.14 12.59 38.98
N ASP A 538 3.14 13.21 40.17
CA ASP A 538 1.95 13.47 41.00
C ASP A 538 1.42 14.90 40.85
N VAL A 539 1.22 15.33 39.60
CA VAL A 539 0.65 16.66 39.30
C VAL A 539 -0.84 16.58 38.97
N THR A 540 -1.60 17.56 39.45
CA THR A 540 -3.03 17.73 39.15
C THR A 540 -3.29 17.96 37.65
N VAL A 541 -4.50 17.66 37.17
CA VAL A 541 -4.89 17.92 35.77
C VAL A 541 -4.68 19.40 35.40
N GLY A 542 -5.02 20.33 36.29
CA GLY A 542 -4.81 21.76 36.06
C GLY A 542 -3.33 22.13 35.85
N GLN A 543 -2.42 21.54 36.64
CA GLN A 543 -0.98 21.72 36.47
C GLN A 543 -0.46 21.11 35.17
N ARG A 544 -1.01 19.98 34.71
CA ARG A 544 -0.65 19.41 33.39
C ARG A 544 -1.05 20.33 32.25
N LEU A 545 -2.29 20.83 32.29
CA LEU A 545 -2.83 21.75 31.27
C LEU A 545 -1.99 23.04 31.18
N SER A 546 -1.66 23.64 32.34
CA SER A 546 -0.84 24.85 32.38
C SER A 546 0.59 24.60 31.92
N TRP A 547 1.21 23.49 32.33
CA TRP A 547 2.53 23.09 31.86
C TRP A 547 2.56 22.88 30.34
N GLY A 548 1.54 22.24 29.77
CA GLY A 548 1.41 22.05 28.33
C GLY A 548 1.40 23.37 27.57
N PHE A 549 0.72 24.40 28.08
CA PHE A 549 0.78 25.75 27.49
C PHE A 549 2.15 26.38 27.63
N SER A 550 2.78 26.30 28.81
CA SER A 550 4.14 26.83 29.02
C SER A 550 5.15 26.20 28.07
N ALA A 551 5.11 24.87 27.90
CA ALA A 551 5.96 24.15 26.96
C ALA A 551 5.70 24.56 25.52
N LEU A 552 4.43 24.68 25.11
CA LEU A 552 4.04 25.15 23.78
C LEU A 552 4.60 26.54 23.49
N PHE A 553 4.39 27.51 24.38
CA PHE A 553 4.84 28.89 24.18
C PHE A 553 6.37 29.01 24.18
N ALA A 554 7.07 28.23 25.01
CA ALA A 554 8.53 28.22 25.06
C ALA A 554 9.15 27.63 23.77
N LEU A 555 8.55 26.57 23.20
CA LEU A 555 9.05 25.90 22.00
C LEU A 555 8.61 26.59 20.69
N LEU A 556 7.53 27.40 20.74
CA LEU A 556 6.94 28.03 19.56
C LEU A 556 7.95 28.81 18.70
N PRO A 557 8.86 29.64 19.24
CA PRO A 557 9.83 30.37 18.43
C PRO A 557 10.75 29.46 17.62
N ALA A 558 11.23 28.35 18.20
CA ALA A 558 12.10 27.39 17.52
C ALA A 558 11.35 26.62 16.41
N ILE A 559 10.08 26.28 16.65
CA ILE A 559 9.25 25.60 15.65
C ILE A 559 8.94 26.53 14.47
N LEU A 560 8.59 27.80 14.75
CA LEU A 560 8.32 28.78 13.71
C LEU A 560 9.59 29.14 12.93
N SER A 561 10.75 29.28 13.60
CA SER A 561 12.01 29.57 12.93
C SER A 561 12.42 28.45 11.97
N ALA A 562 12.31 27.18 12.38
CA ALA A 562 12.57 26.03 11.51
C ALA A 562 11.66 26.01 10.27
N ARG A 563 10.37 26.35 10.43
CA ARG A 563 9.42 26.42 9.32
C ARG A 563 9.67 27.58 8.37
N VAL A 564 10.10 28.73 8.89
CA VAL A 564 10.49 29.90 8.09
C VAL A 564 11.82 29.66 7.36
N ALA A 565 12.73 28.87 7.94
CA ALA A 565 13.99 28.50 7.29
C ALA A 565 13.80 27.58 6.08
N VAL A 566 12.80 26.67 6.13
CA VAL A 566 12.49 25.72 5.05
C VAL A 566 11.01 25.80 4.63
N PRO A 567 10.52 26.93 4.08
CA PRO A 567 9.10 27.14 3.86
C PRO A 567 8.60 26.57 2.52
N TRP A 568 9.53 26.27 1.61
CA TRP A 568 9.24 26.13 0.18
C TRP A 568 8.31 24.97 -0.16
N LEU A 569 8.41 23.83 0.54
CA LEU A 569 7.49 22.71 0.32
C LEU A 569 6.07 23.09 0.74
N THR A 570 5.91 23.65 1.93
CA THR A 570 4.61 24.07 2.47
C THR A 570 3.97 25.11 1.55
N LEU A 571 4.73 26.12 1.12
CA LEU A 571 4.24 27.16 0.21
C LEU A 571 3.88 26.59 -1.17
N PHE A 572 4.70 25.70 -1.72
CA PHE A 572 4.43 25.05 -3.00
C PHE A 572 3.13 24.23 -2.96
N LEU A 573 2.97 23.35 -1.97
CA LEU A 573 1.77 22.52 -1.84
C LEU A 573 0.52 23.35 -1.52
N ALA A 574 0.64 24.40 -0.69
CA ALA A 574 -0.45 25.32 -0.44
C ALA A 574 -0.86 26.10 -1.71
N ALA A 575 0.11 26.49 -2.54
CA ALA A 575 -0.17 27.11 -3.84
C ALA A 575 -0.88 26.14 -4.80
N VAL A 576 -0.46 24.88 -4.84
CA VAL A 576 -1.16 23.81 -5.60
C VAL A 576 -2.61 23.68 -5.13
N ILE A 577 -2.85 23.62 -3.82
CA ILE A 577 -4.21 23.55 -3.23
C ILE A 577 -5.02 24.79 -3.61
N GLY A 578 -4.44 25.99 -3.50
CA GLY A 578 -5.11 27.23 -3.88
C GLY A 578 -5.49 27.28 -5.36
N LEU A 579 -4.60 26.83 -6.25
CA LEU A 579 -4.86 26.73 -7.69
C LEU A 579 -5.94 25.68 -8.01
N VAL A 580 -5.96 24.56 -7.28
CA VAL A 580 -7.01 23.54 -7.40
C VAL A 580 -8.36 24.11 -7.00
N VAL A 581 -8.48 24.74 -5.82
CA VAL A 581 -9.73 25.34 -5.36
C VAL A 581 -10.22 26.41 -6.34
N MET A 582 -9.31 27.27 -6.82
CA MET A 582 -9.62 28.24 -7.85
C MET A 582 -10.15 27.56 -9.13
N GLY A 583 -9.51 26.48 -9.58
CA GLY A 583 -9.95 25.69 -10.73
C GLY A 583 -11.36 25.09 -10.56
N LEU A 584 -11.67 24.59 -9.36
CA LEU A 584 -12.98 24.04 -9.01
C LEU A 584 -14.07 25.11 -9.02
N VAL A 585 -13.82 26.28 -8.41
CA VAL A 585 -14.76 27.42 -8.40
C VAL A 585 -15.03 27.94 -9.80
N ASN A 586 -13.99 28.04 -10.64
CA ASN A 586 -14.15 28.48 -12.03
C ASN A 586 -14.96 27.48 -12.88
N HIS A 587 -14.93 26.19 -12.57
CA HIS A 587 -15.72 25.16 -13.25
C HIS A 587 -17.13 24.96 -12.65
N GLN A 588 -17.47 25.71 -11.59
CA GLN A 588 -18.78 25.68 -10.95
C GLN A 588 -19.86 26.43 -11.77
N GLN A 589 -19.47 27.27 -12.74
CA GLN A 589 -20.38 28.11 -13.52
C GLN A 589 -20.50 27.67 -14.99
N PRO A 590 -21.62 27.03 -15.35
CA PRO A 590 -22.22 27.30 -16.65
C PRO A 590 -23.68 27.71 -16.46
N GLU A 591 -23.98 29.01 -16.57
CA GLU A 591 -25.36 29.46 -16.85
C GLU A 591 -25.83 28.98 -18.23
N LYS A 592 -24.91 28.54 -19.09
CA LYS A 592 -25.18 27.75 -20.30
C LYS A 592 -24.10 26.67 -20.47
N PRO A 593 -24.44 25.40 -20.77
CA PRO A 593 -23.46 24.39 -21.11
C PRO A 593 -22.70 24.83 -22.35
N THR A 594 -21.46 25.28 -22.18
CA THR A 594 -20.57 25.50 -23.31
C THR A 594 -20.03 24.14 -23.76
N PRO A 595 -19.96 23.86 -25.07
CA PRO A 595 -19.39 22.61 -25.61
C PRO A 595 -17.95 22.31 -25.16
N THR A 596 -17.28 23.27 -24.52
CA THR A 596 -15.87 23.26 -24.12
C THR A 596 -15.64 22.91 -22.63
N ALA A 597 -16.70 22.81 -21.82
CA ALA A 597 -16.57 22.49 -20.39
C ALA A 597 -16.17 21.02 -20.17
N SER A 598 -15.09 20.81 -19.43
CA SER A 598 -14.59 19.46 -19.12
C SER A 598 -15.56 18.72 -18.17
N ARG A 599 -15.82 17.44 -18.49
CA ARG A 599 -16.66 16.54 -17.70
C ARG A 599 -15.94 15.99 -16.48
N VAL A 600 -14.66 15.60 -16.61
CA VAL A 600 -13.90 14.91 -15.56
C VAL A 600 -12.81 15.74 -14.91
N LEU A 601 -12.48 16.94 -15.40
CA LEU A 601 -11.45 17.79 -14.78
C LEU A 601 -11.69 18.05 -13.28
N PRO A 602 -12.90 18.32 -12.77
CA PRO A 602 -13.09 18.50 -11.33
C PRO A 602 -12.75 17.24 -10.51
N PHE A 603 -13.02 16.05 -11.04
CA PHE A 603 -12.59 14.80 -10.42
C PHE A 603 -11.06 14.68 -10.41
N VAL A 604 -10.38 15.06 -11.48
CA VAL A 604 -8.90 15.06 -11.52
C VAL A 604 -8.31 16.10 -10.56
N LEU A 605 -8.94 17.27 -10.42
CA LEU A 605 -8.58 18.26 -9.42
C LEU A 605 -8.74 17.73 -7.98
N LEU A 606 -9.75 16.88 -7.72
CA LEU A 606 -9.87 16.16 -6.44
C LEU A 606 -8.70 15.18 -6.21
N LEU A 607 -8.22 14.48 -7.25
CA LEU A 607 -7.04 13.61 -7.11
C LEU A 607 -5.78 14.43 -6.79
N ILE A 608 -5.58 15.58 -7.45
CA ILE A 608 -4.46 16.50 -7.16
C ILE A 608 -4.56 17.03 -5.72
N LEU A 609 -5.76 17.44 -5.29
CA LEU A 609 -6.01 17.87 -3.91
C LEU A 609 -5.67 16.77 -2.90
N THR A 610 -6.13 15.55 -3.16
CA THR A 610 -5.87 14.39 -2.30
C THR A 610 -4.37 14.12 -2.18
N GLY A 611 -3.65 14.06 -3.30
CA GLY A 611 -2.20 13.90 -3.31
C GLY A 611 -1.49 15.01 -2.54
N ALA A 612 -1.87 16.28 -2.74
CA ALA A 612 -1.27 17.42 -2.05
C ALA A 612 -1.51 17.37 -0.53
N LEU A 613 -2.70 16.98 -0.08
CA LEU A 613 -3.02 16.81 1.34
C LEU A 613 -2.26 15.64 1.97
N LEU A 614 -2.14 14.51 1.27
CA LEU A 614 -1.37 13.35 1.72
C LEU A 614 0.12 13.67 1.88
N THR A 615 0.68 14.52 1.03
CA THR A 615 2.09 14.92 1.15
C THR A 615 2.32 16.07 2.12
N LEU A 616 1.32 16.92 2.35
CA LEU A 616 1.41 18.08 3.26
C LEU A 616 1.13 17.72 4.72
N GLY A 617 0.18 16.81 4.99
CA GLY A 617 -0.19 16.40 6.34
C GLY A 617 0.99 15.93 7.20
N PRO A 618 1.87 15.03 6.69
CA PRO A 618 3.06 14.55 7.39
C PRO A 618 4.09 15.63 7.74
N GLU A 619 3.97 16.85 7.20
CA GLU A 619 4.81 18.00 7.59
C GLU A 619 4.36 18.64 8.91
N PHE A 620 3.23 18.21 9.49
CA PHE A 620 2.65 18.77 10.71
C PHE A 620 2.29 17.69 11.73
N VAL A 621 1.73 16.57 11.30
CA VAL A 621 1.31 15.48 12.19
C VAL A 621 1.60 14.13 11.56
N TYR A 622 1.86 13.12 12.37
CA TYR A 622 2.08 11.75 11.91
C TYR A 622 1.39 10.73 12.83
N LEU A 623 1.14 9.54 12.30
CA LEU A 623 0.50 8.46 13.05
C LEU A 623 1.54 7.77 13.95
N ARG A 624 1.19 7.58 15.23
CA ARG A 624 2.03 6.92 16.23
C ARG A 624 2.17 5.44 15.91
N ASP A 625 3.40 4.98 15.74
CA ASP A 625 3.76 3.57 15.63
C ASP A 625 5.14 3.29 16.26
N ASN A 626 5.66 2.08 16.03
CA ASN A 626 6.90 1.59 16.63
C ASN A 626 8.20 2.09 15.95
N PHE A 627 8.11 2.91 14.90
CA PHE A 627 9.26 3.40 14.12
C PHE A 627 9.67 4.83 14.48
N GLY A 628 9.19 5.34 15.61
CA GLY A 628 9.67 6.58 16.23
C GLY A 628 8.99 7.83 15.69
N GLN A 629 9.30 8.23 14.44
CA GLN A 629 8.81 9.46 13.81
C GLN A 629 7.81 9.16 12.67
N ARG A 630 7.73 10.03 11.65
CA ARG A 630 6.75 9.93 10.56
C ARG A 630 7.09 8.92 9.46
N LEU A 631 8.01 7.99 9.69
CA LEU A 631 8.56 7.07 8.67
C LEU A 631 7.46 6.30 7.94
N ASN A 632 6.60 5.56 8.65
CA ASN A 632 5.50 4.83 8.02
C ASN A 632 4.40 5.75 7.51
N THR A 633 4.21 6.92 8.13
CA THR A 633 3.20 7.87 7.65
C THR A 633 3.58 8.36 6.26
N ILE A 634 4.85 8.76 6.05
CA ILE A 634 5.38 9.09 4.72
C ILE A 634 5.25 7.89 3.80
N PHE A 635 5.66 6.70 4.24
CA PHE A 635 5.58 5.49 3.43
C PHE A 635 4.18 5.25 2.87
N LYS A 636 3.16 5.15 3.73
CA LYS A 636 1.80 4.84 3.29
C LYS A 636 1.18 5.99 2.50
N PHE A 637 1.47 7.26 2.85
CA PHE A 637 0.84 8.40 2.19
C PHE A 637 1.50 8.76 0.85
N TYR A 638 2.83 8.73 0.75
CA TYR A 638 3.55 9.06 -0.48
C TYR A 638 3.31 8.00 -1.55
N TYR A 639 3.18 6.72 -1.17
CA TYR A 639 2.82 5.64 -2.08
C TYR A 639 1.47 5.88 -2.77
N GLN A 640 0.45 6.32 -2.02
CA GLN A 640 -0.86 6.70 -2.58
C GLN A 640 -0.81 8.02 -3.36
N ALA A 641 -0.03 9.01 -2.89
CA ALA A 641 0.16 10.27 -3.61
C ALA A 641 0.79 10.06 -5.00
N TRP A 642 1.71 9.09 -5.15
CA TRP A 642 2.28 8.70 -6.45
C TRP A 642 1.20 8.28 -7.44
N VAL A 643 0.24 7.45 -7.00
CA VAL A 643 -0.89 7.01 -7.82
C VAL A 643 -1.76 8.21 -8.23
N MET A 644 -2.16 9.04 -7.27
CA MET A 644 -3.05 10.19 -7.53
C MET A 644 -2.40 11.21 -8.47
N PHE A 645 -1.15 11.59 -8.20
CA PHE A 645 -0.41 12.52 -9.03
C PHE A 645 -0.08 11.92 -10.40
N GLY A 646 0.31 10.65 -10.48
CA GLY A 646 0.59 9.97 -11.74
C GLY A 646 -0.61 9.95 -12.69
N VAL A 647 -1.78 9.59 -12.19
CA VAL A 647 -3.03 9.60 -12.97
C VAL A 647 -3.39 11.02 -13.42
N ALA A 648 -3.31 11.99 -12.50
CA ALA A 648 -3.62 13.38 -12.79
C ALA A 648 -2.66 14.01 -13.81
N ALA A 649 -1.37 13.66 -13.77
CA ALA A 649 -0.35 14.15 -14.71
C ALA A 649 -0.62 13.74 -16.16
N LEU A 650 -1.04 12.48 -16.38
CA LEU A 650 -1.35 12.01 -17.73
C LEU A 650 -2.64 12.63 -18.27
N TYR A 651 -3.65 12.82 -17.42
CA TYR A 651 -4.82 13.61 -17.80
C TYR A 651 -4.48 15.08 -18.09
N ALA A 652 -3.55 15.67 -17.33
CA ALA A 652 -3.07 17.02 -17.54
C ALA A 652 -2.46 17.19 -18.94
N ILE A 653 -1.63 16.25 -19.39
CA ILE A 653 -1.10 16.22 -20.77
C ILE A 653 -2.24 16.23 -21.79
N ALA A 654 -3.25 15.36 -21.64
CA ALA A 654 -4.38 15.31 -22.56
C ALA A 654 -5.12 16.65 -22.65
N THR A 655 -5.33 17.28 -21.50
CA THR A 655 -6.03 18.56 -21.40
C THR A 655 -5.22 19.69 -22.01
N LEU A 656 -3.92 19.73 -21.75
CA LEU A 656 -3.00 20.74 -22.30
C LEU A 656 -2.88 20.63 -23.82
N LEU A 657 -2.82 19.42 -24.38
CA LEU A 657 -2.80 19.21 -25.84
C LEU A 657 -4.06 19.74 -26.52
N ARG A 658 -5.22 19.70 -25.85
CA ARG A 658 -6.50 20.23 -26.35
C ARG A 658 -6.64 21.74 -26.14
N ARG A 659 -6.22 22.26 -24.99
CA ARG A 659 -6.48 23.65 -24.57
C ARG A 659 -5.33 24.63 -24.85
N ALA A 660 -4.10 24.15 -24.97
CA ALA A 660 -2.90 24.96 -25.14
C ALA A 660 -1.84 24.18 -25.94
N ARG A 661 -2.12 23.91 -27.23
CA ARG A 661 -1.38 22.92 -28.05
C ARG A 661 0.15 22.99 -27.93
N VAL A 662 0.75 24.18 -28.04
CA VAL A 662 2.21 24.36 -27.93
C VAL A 662 2.71 23.97 -26.54
N GLY A 663 2.08 24.51 -25.48
CA GLY A 663 2.39 24.13 -24.10
C GLY A 663 2.16 22.64 -23.83
N GLY A 664 1.10 22.06 -24.40
CA GLY A 664 0.82 20.63 -24.34
C GLY A 664 1.92 19.79 -24.98
N ILE A 665 2.47 20.21 -26.13
CA ILE A 665 3.61 19.53 -26.77
C ILE A 665 4.85 19.62 -25.90
N VAL A 666 5.19 20.82 -25.40
CA VAL A 666 6.35 21.02 -24.49
C VAL A 666 6.23 20.13 -23.25
N VAL A 667 5.06 20.10 -22.62
CA VAL A 667 4.81 19.28 -21.43
C VAL A 667 4.86 17.79 -21.77
N THR A 668 4.33 17.37 -22.93
CA THR A 668 4.41 15.98 -23.38
C THR A 668 5.87 15.55 -23.58
N VAL A 669 6.67 16.37 -24.24
CA VAL A 669 8.10 16.09 -24.47
C VAL A 669 8.85 16.06 -23.13
N GLY A 670 8.65 17.06 -22.27
CA GLY A 670 9.30 17.12 -20.96
C GLY A 670 8.93 15.93 -20.08
N TYR A 671 7.64 15.56 -20.00
CA TYR A 671 7.22 14.35 -19.29
C TYR A 671 7.82 13.08 -19.90
N GLY A 672 7.87 12.99 -21.23
CA GLY A 672 8.51 11.87 -21.93
C GLY A 672 10.00 11.72 -21.61
N LEU A 673 10.74 12.83 -21.52
CA LEU A 673 12.14 12.83 -21.10
C LEU A 673 12.31 12.42 -19.64
N LEU A 674 11.49 12.97 -18.73
CA LEU A 674 11.51 12.57 -17.32
C LEU A 674 11.17 11.09 -17.13
N LEU A 675 10.20 10.58 -17.90
CA LEU A 675 9.85 9.17 -17.90
C LEU A 675 10.99 8.30 -18.46
N ALA A 676 11.66 8.72 -19.54
CA ALA A 676 12.81 8.01 -20.08
C ALA A 676 13.93 7.89 -19.04
N VAL A 677 14.21 8.96 -18.30
CA VAL A 677 15.15 8.96 -17.17
C VAL A 677 14.67 8.03 -16.06
N ALA A 678 13.39 8.13 -15.65
CA ALA A 678 12.80 7.28 -14.63
C ALA A 678 12.86 5.79 -14.99
N LEU A 679 12.73 5.42 -16.27
CA LEU A 679 12.81 4.03 -16.74
C LEU A 679 14.23 3.46 -16.73
N THR A 680 15.27 4.29 -16.53
CA THR A 680 16.63 3.78 -16.30
C THR A 680 16.78 3.12 -14.93
N PHE A 681 15.98 3.54 -13.92
CA PHE A 681 15.96 2.94 -12.58
C PHE A 681 15.65 1.43 -12.62
N PRO A 682 14.47 0.97 -13.10
CA PRO A 682 14.14 -0.45 -13.04
C PRO A 682 15.11 -1.29 -13.88
N TYR A 683 15.64 -0.74 -14.98
CA TYR A 683 16.66 -1.42 -15.78
C TYR A 683 17.96 -1.65 -15.00
N ARG A 684 18.54 -0.59 -14.43
CA ARG A 684 19.78 -0.68 -13.65
C ARG A 684 19.60 -1.51 -12.38
N ALA A 685 18.46 -1.34 -11.69
CA ALA A 685 18.19 -2.05 -10.46
C ALA A 685 17.99 -3.55 -10.74
N TYR A 686 17.30 -3.91 -11.82
CA TYR A 686 17.22 -5.30 -12.28
C TYR A 686 18.59 -5.91 -12.52
N LEU A 687 19.53 -5.22 -13.19
CA LEU A 687 20.87 -5.74 -13.43
C LEU A 687 21.60 -6.04 -12.11
N SER A 688 21.56 -5.12 -11.14
CA SER A 688 22.13 -5.35 -9.81
C SER A 688 21.48 -6.55 -9.12
N ARG A 689 20.15 -6.65 -9.16
CA ARG A 689 19.41 -7.77 -8.56
C ARG A 689 19.74 -9.11 -9.22
N ALA A 690 19.70 -9.18 -10.54
CA ALA A 690 19.99 -10.41 -11.29
C ALA A 690 21.41 -10.94 -11.05
N ALA A 691 22.37 -10.04 -10.75
CA ALA A 691 23.74 -10.41 -10.43
C ALA A 691 23.93 -11.06 -9.05
N GLU A 692 23.01 -10.90 -8.10
CA GLU A 692 23.20 -11.33 -6.70
C GLU A 692 23.38 -12.85 -6.53
N TYR A 693 22.65 -13.65 -7.31
CA TYR A 693 22.60 -15.11 -7.11
C TYR A 693 23.07 -15.92 -8.32
N GLY A 694 23.34 -15.27 -9.46
CA GLY A 694 23.95 -15.88 -10.65
C GLY A 694 23.34 -17.24 -11.05
N SER A 695 22.02 -17.40 -10.90
CA SER A 695 21.34 -18.69 -11.02
C SER A 695 20.71 -18.89 -12.39
N THR A 696 20.52 -20.17 -12.75
CA THR A 696 19.67 -20.51 -13.90
C THR A 696 18.25 -19.98 -13.64
N PRO A 697 17.59 -19.35 -14.62
CA PRO A 697 16.27 -18.77 -14.40
C PRO A 697 15.25 -19.82 -13.94
N THR A 698 14.59 -19.55 -12.82
CA THR A 698 13.50 -20.37 -12.27
C THR A 698 12.55 -19.50 -11.47
N LEU A 699 11.28 -19.89 -11.38
CA LEU A 699 10.31 -19.25 -10.49
C LEU A 699 10.30 -19.86 -9.08
N ASN A 700 11.01 -20.97 -8.85
CA ASN A 700 11.05 -21.61 -7.54
C ASN A 700 11.82 -20.74 -6.54
N GLY A 701 11.08 -20.09 -5.64
CA GLY A 701 11.65 -19.21 -4.63
C GLY A 701 12.57 -19.87 -3.60
N LEU A 702 12.58 -21.21 -3.52
CA LEU A 702 13.46 -21.98 -2.64
C LEU A 702 14.71 -22.54 -3.34
N ALA A 703 14.89 -22.31 -4.65
CA ALA A 703 16.03 -22.83 -5.40
C ALA A 703 17.39 -22.34 -4.85
N TYR A 704 17.43 -21.17 -4.22
CA TYR A 704 18.64 -20.68 -3.56
C TYR A 704 18.99 -21.53 -2.31
N LYS A 705 18.01 -22.00 -1.53
CA LYS A 705 18.25 -22.90 -0.40
C LYS A 705 18.77 -24.25 -0.87
N GLU A 706 18.19 -24.81 -1.93
CA GLU A 706 18.69 -26.05 -2.55
C GLU A 706 20.17 -25.93 -2.95
N ARG A 707 20.59 -24.77 -3.44
CA ARG A 707 21.99 -24.52 -3.83
C ARG A 707 22.93 -24.28 -2.66
N PHE A 708 22.53 -23.47 -1.68
CA PHE A 708 23.44 -22.95 -0.64
C PHE A 708 23.31 -23.69 0.71
N ASN A 709 22.18 -24.36 0.95
CA ASN A 709 21.92 -25.15 2.16
C ASN A 709 21.04 -26.38 1.83
N PRO A 710 21.57 -27.36 1.06
CA PRO A 710 20.81 -28.48 0.53
C PRO A 710 20.20 -29.37 1.61
N ASP A 711 20.89 -29.57 2.73
CA ASP A 711 20.40 -30.40 3.84
C ASP A 711 19.17 -29.79 4.53
N GLU A 712 19.17 -28.47 4.74
CA GLU A 712 17.99 -27.76 5.26
C GLU A 712 16.86 -27.73 4.23
N TYR A 713 17.19 -27.56 2.94
CA TYR A 713 16.21 -27.64 1.88
C TYR A 713 15.50 -29.00 1.86
N GLU A 714 16.25 -30.10 1.96
CA GLU A 714 15.70 -31.46 2.04
C GLU A 714 14.78 -31.62 3.24
N ALA A 715 15.19 -31.15 4.43
CA ALA A 715 14.37 -31.19 5.64
C ALA A 715 13.07 -30.38 5.51
N ILE A 716 13.14 -29.17 4.94
CA ILE A 716 11.97 -28.34 4.64
C ILE A 716 11.02 -29.07 3.68
N MET A 717 11.56 -29.67 2.62
CA MET A 717 10.75 -30.39 1.63
C MET A 717 10.12 -31.65 2.24
N TRP A 718 10.85 -32.37 3.11
CA TRP A 718 10.31 -33.49 3.86
C TRP A 718 9.13 -33.07 4.74
N LEU A 719 9.26 -31.97 5.50
CA LEU A 719 8.16 -31.42 6.31
C LEU A 719 6.94 -31.06 5.44
N ARG A 720 7.17 -30.41 4.29
CA ARG A 720 6.09 -30.02 3.37
C ARG A 720 5.35 -31.21 2.76
N GLN A 721 6.03 -32.33 2.55
CA GLN A 721 5.48 -33.52 1.89
C GLN A 721 4.83 -34.51 2.87
N ASN A 722 5.46 -34.71 4.04
CA ASN A 722 5.09 -35.77 4.98
C ASN A 722 4.20 -35.28 6.14
N VAL A 723 4.27 -33.99 6.49
CA VAL A 723 3.42 -33.41 7.53
C VAL A 723 2.23 -32.73 6.85
N GLN A 724 1.02 -33.28 7.00
CA GLN A 724 -0.21 -32.75 6.39
C GLN A 724 -1.06 -31.90 7.37
N ALA A 725 -1.02 -32.23 8.66
CA ALA A 725 -1.66 -31.42 9.70
C ALA A 725 -0.90 -30.09 9.93
N MET A 726 -1.32 -29.30 10.91
CA MET A 726 -0.62 -28.09 11.37
C MET A 726 -0.06 -28.28 12.79
N PRO A 727 0.81 -29.29 13.03
CA PRO A 727 1.47 -29.46 14.32
C PRO A 727 2.35 -28.27 14.65
N THR A 728 2.62 -28.04 15.93
CA THR A 728 3.61 -27.03 16.33
C THR A 728 5.00 -27.61 16.20
N ILE A 729 5.89 -26.90 15.51
CA ILE A 729 7.30 -27.23 15.44
C ILE A 729 8.08 -26.37 16.45
N LEU A 730 9.18 -26.91 16.99
CA LEU A 730 10.18 -26.13 17.71
C LEU A 730 11.35 -25.87 16.77
N GLU A 731 11.76 -24.61 16.66
CA GLU A 731 12.93 -24.14 15.91
C GLU A 731 13.60 -22.97 16.66
N ALA A 732 14.80 -22.56 16.24
CA ALA A 732 15.47 -21.42 16.85
C ALA A 732 14.70 -20.09 16.66
N VAL A 733 14.66 -19.30 17.74
CA VAL A 733 14.11 -17.94 17.78
C VAL A 733 15.25 -16.94 17.69
N ASP A 734 15.15 -15.91 16.85
CA ASP A 734 16.13 -14.83 16.81
C ASP A 734 15.50 -13.49 16.38
N GLY A 735 16.29 -12.41 16.34
CA GLY A 735 15.82 -11.06 15.99
C GLY A 735 15.20 -10.98 14.58
N SER A 736 14.43 -9.91 14.31
CA SER A 736 13.90 -9.63 12.98
C SER A 736 15.02 -9.59 11.92
N TYR A 737 14.72 -10.06 10.71
CA TYR A 737 15.67 -10.11 9.58
C TYR A 737 16.87 -11.05 9.77
N THR A 738 16.72 -12.07 10.63
CA THR A 738 17.69 -13.15 10.83
C THR A 738 17.12 -14.51 10.37
N GLU A 739 17.89 -15.58 10.53
CA GLU A 739 17.46 -16.95 10.21
C GLU A 739 16.51 -17.58 11.26
N GLY A 740 16.16 -16.87 12.34
CA GLY A 740 15.13 -17.34 13.28
C GLY A 740 13.75 -17.48 12.61
N GLY A 741 12.97 -18.51 12.97
CA GLY A 741 11.63 -18.74 12.40
C GLY A 741 11.61 -19.16 10.92
N ARG A 742 12.75 -19.58 10.36
CA ARG A 742 12.88 -19.94 8.93
C ARG A 742 12.13 -21.22 8.55
N ILE A 743 12.04 -22.21 9.43
CA ILE A 743 11.40 -23.50 9.12
C ILE A 743 9.89 -23.31 9.03
N SER A 744 9.29 -22.62 10.00
CA SER A 744 7.88 -22.21 9.95
C SER A 744 7.59 -21.30 8.76
N ALA A 745 8.47 -20.35 8.44
CA ALA A 745 8.29 -19.49 7.27
C ALA A 745 8.23 -20.29 5.95
N ASN A 746 9.07 -21.31 5.83
CA ASN A 746 9.16 -22.13 4.62
C ASN A 746 8.14 -23.27 4.55
N THR A 747 7.50 -23.64 5.66
CA THR A 747 6.55 -24.76 5.71
C THR A 747 5.10 -24.30 5.93
N GLY A 748 4.89 -23.16 6.59
CA GLY A 748 3.61 -22.68 7.10
C GLY A 748 3.16 -23.36 8.39
N LEU A 749 3.99 -24.23 8.97
CA LEU A 749 3.73 -24.86 10.26
C LEU A 749 3.93 -23.83 11.39
N PRO A 750 3.04 -23.77 12.40
CA PRO A 750 3.25 -22.91 13.56
C PRO A 750 4.52 -23.30 14.33
N THR A 751 5.32 -22.31 14.75
CA THR A 751 6.36 -22.49 15.76
C THR A 751 5.98 -21.84 17.08
N VAL A 752 6.61 -22.25 18.19
CA VAL A 752 6.44 -21.62 19.51
C VAL A 752 6.60 -20.11 19.43
N LEU A 753 7.65 -19.65 18.72
CA LEU A 753 7.92 -18.25 18.44
C LEU A 753 8.83 -18.14 17.20
N GLY A 754 8.53 -17.20 16.30
CA GLY A 754 9.36 -16.83 15.15
C GLY A 754 10.14 -15.54 15.40
N TRP A 755 9.83 -14.48 14.65
CA TRP A 755 10.43 -13.14 14.86
C TRP A 755 9.67 -12.34 15.93
N PRO A 756 10.19 -12.21 17.18
CA PRO A 756 9.47 -11.55 18.26
C PRO A 756 9.22 -10.06 18.00
N GLY A 757 10.14 -9.39 17.29
CA GLY A 757 10.00 -7.97 16.95
C GLY A 757 8.80 -7.71 16.04
N HIS A 758 8.57 -8.57 15.05
CA HIS A 758 7.43 -8.46 14.14
C HIS A 758 6.10 -8.81 14.84
N GLU A 759 6.09 -9.87 15.66
CA GLU A 759 4.92 -10.20 16.50
C GLU A 759 4.53 -9.05 17.43
N GLY A 760 5.51 -8.42 18.08
CA GLY A 760 5.29 -7.23 18.89
C GLY A 760 4.78 -6.04 18.07
N GLN A 761 5.30 -5.86 16.85
CA GLN A 761 4.89 -4.76 15.97
C GLN A 761 3.41 -4.77 15.62
N TRP A 762 2.88 -5.91 15.15
CA TRP A 762 1.48 -5.95 14.72
C TRP A 762 0.48 -6.25 15.85
N ARG A 763 0.88 -6.92 16.94
CA ARG A 763 -0.03 -7.18 18.08
C ARG A 763 -0.08 -6.04 19.09
N GLY A 764 0.88 -5.12 19.03
CA GLY A 764 1.02 -4.00 19.94
C GLY A 764 1.60 -4.38 21.31
N ASN A 765 2.04 -3.37 22.06
CA ASN A 765 2.80 -3.52 23.31
C ASN A 765 2.04 -4.20 24.46
N SER A 766 0.72 -4.43 24.33
CA SER A 766 -0.08 -5.14 25.34
C SER A 766 0.03 -6.67 25.24
N THR A 767 0.68 -7.20 24.20
CA THR A 767 0.84 -8.64 23.99
C THR A 767 2.24 -9.06 24.45
N THR A 768 2.34 -9.73 25.60
CA THR A 768 3.63 -10.13 26.21
C THR A 768 4.18 -11.44 25.65
N GLU A 769 3.35 -12.26 25.01
CA GLU A 769 3.71 -13.60 24.48
C GLU A 769 5.05 -13.65 23.73
N PRO A 770 5.39 -12.73 22.80
CA PRO A 770 6.68 -12.79 22.11
C PRO A 770 7.88 -12.61 23.04
N SER A 771 7.75 -11.73 24.04
CA SER A 771 8.79 -11.49 25.05
C SER A 771 8.88 -12.66 26.03
N ASP A 772 7.75 -13.22 26.44
CA ASP A 772 7.68 -14.29 27.44
C ASP A 772 8.16 -15.65 26.89
N ARG A 773 7.87 -15.95 25.61
CA ARG A 773 8.22 -17.23 24.99
C ARG A 773 9.69 -17.34 24.59
N LYS A 774 10.34 -16.23 24.23
CA LYS A 774 11.75 -16.26 23.80
C LYS A 774 12.67 -16.96 24.82
N PRO A 775 12.73 -16.56 26.09
CA PRO A 775 13.62 -17.22 27.06
C PRO A 775 13.23 -18.68 27.30
N LEU A 776 11.97 -19.05 27.11
CA LEU A 776 11.49 -20.43 27.27
C LEU A 776 11.91 -21.32 26.09
N VAL A 777 11.91 -20.79 24.85
CA VAL A 777 12.49 -21.52 23.71
C VAL A 777 13.99 -21.71 23.91
N ASP A 778 14.70 -20.67 24.36
CA ASP A 778 16.11 -20.76 24.66
C ASP A 778 16.36 -21.85 25.74
N GLN A 779 15.54 -21.87 26.80
CA GLN A 779 15.58 -22.88 27.85
C GLN A 779 15.37 -24.31 27.30
N ILE A 780 14.37 -24.54 26.43
CA ILE A 780 14.12 -25.86 25.84
C ILE A 780 15.36 -26.38 25.11
N TYR A 781 16.11 -25.53 24.42
CA TYR A 781 17.32 -25.96 23.71
C TYR A 781 18.55 -26.10 24.61
N THR A 782 18.71 -25.24 25.62
CA THR A 782 19.93 -25.22 26.46
C THR A 782 19.90 -26.13 27.69
N ASP A 783 18.74 -26.35 28.30
CA ASP A 783 18.65 -27.17 29.52
C ASP A 783 19.08 -28.61 29.23
N THR A 784 19.91 -29.20 30.09
CA THR A 784 20.30 -30.62 29.98
C THR A 784 19.28 -31.56 30.65
N ASN A 785 18.35 -31.01 31.44
CA ASN A 785 17.36 -31.76 32.20
C ASN A 785 16.09 -32.01 31.37
N TRP A 786 15.80 -33.28 31.06
CA TRP A 786 14.64 -33.66 30.23
C TRP A 786 13.28 -33.22 30.78
N PRO A 787 12.90 -33.47 32.05
CA PRO A 787 11.59 -33.09 32.58
C PRO A 787 11.24 -31.61 32.45
N ALA A 788 12.23 -30.72 32.51
CA ALA A 788 12.00 -29.28 32.32
C ALA A 788 11.64 -28.94 30.87
N ALA A 789 12.37 -29.53 29.91
CA ALA A 789 12.06 -29.38 28.48
C ALA A 789 10.71 -30.04 28.14
N GLU A 790 10.44 -31.24 28.65
CA GLU A 790 9.18 -31.97 28.47
C GLU A 790 7.97 -31.13 28.91
N ALA A 791 8.03 -30.50 30.09
CA ALA A 791 6.96 -29.64 30.58
C ALA A 791 6.65 -28.46 29.63
N LEU A 792 7.69 -27.87 29.03
CA LEU A 792 7.54 -26.76 28.08
C LEU A 792 7.06 -27.25 26.70
N LEU A 793 7.56 -28.38 26.21
CA LEU A 793 7.09 -29.01 24.97
C LEU A 793 5.59 -29.32 25.05
N ASN A 794 5.13 -29.88 26.18
CA ASN A 794 3.72 -30.15 26.45
C ASN A 794 2.90 -28.87 26.57
N ARG A 795 3.41 -27.84 27.27
CA ARG A 795 2.73 -26.55 27.43
C ARG A 795 2.43 -25.87 26.08
N TYR A 796 3.35 -25.94 25.13
CA TYR A 796 3.20 -25.30 23.82
C TYR A 796 2.68 -26.25 22.73
N GLY A 797 2.41 -27.51 23.06
CA GLY A 797 1.90 -28.51 22.13
C GLY A 797 2.85 -28.75 20.96
N VAL A 798 4.15 -28.86 21.22
CA VAL A 798 5.17 -29.16 20.20
C VAL A 798 5.03 -30.61 19.77
N ASP A 799 5.05 -30.90 18.47
CA ASP A 799 5.04 -32.27 17.95
C ASP A 799 6.36 -32.64 17.25
N TYR A 800 7.08 -31.65 16.76
CA TYR A 800 8.38 -31.85 16.08
C TYR A 800 9.42 -30.88 16.61
N ILE A 801 10.63 -31.38 16.83
CA ILE A 801 11.78 -30.59 17.27
C ILE A 801 12.80 -30.60 16.15
N TYR A 802 13.09 -29.41 15.60
CA TYR A 802 14.06 -29.23 14.54
C TYR A 802 15.44 -28.94 15.13
N VAL A 803 16.46 -29.70 14.74
CA VAL A 803 17.86 -29.46 15.13
C VAL A 803 18.73 -29.40 13.87
N GLY A 804 19.13 -28.20 13.46
CA GLY A 804 20.04 -27.96 12.35
C GLY A 804 21.22 -27.07 12.73
N GLY A 805 21.90 -26.51 11.71
CA GLY A 805 23.09 -25.68 11.89
C GLY A 805 22.88 -24.45 12.79
N LEU A 806 21.75 -23.74 12.63
CA LEU A 806 21.45 -22.57 13.46
C LEU A 806 21.25 -22.98 14.92
N GLU A 807 20.43 -23.99 15.18
CA GLU A 807 20.15 -24.48 16.53
C GLU A 807 21.43 -24.93 17.24
N ARG A 808 22.30 -25.69 16.56
CA ARG A 808 23.62 -26.12 17.09
C ARG A 808 24.53 -24.94 17.40
N SER A 809 24.66 -24.01 16.45
CA SER A 809 25.52 -22.83 16.60
C SER A 809 25.08 -21.88 17.73
N LYS A 810 23.76 -21.78 17.94
CA LYS A 810 23.16 -20.84 18.89
C LYS A 810 23.09 -21.39 20.30
N TYR A 811 22.71 -22.65 20.46
CA TYR A 811 22.41 -23.25 21.76
C TYR A 811 23.49 -24.23 22.26
N GLY A 812 24.43 -24.63 21.39
CA GLY A 812 25.47 -25.60 21.72
C GLY A 812 24.96 -27.05 21.73
N GLU A 813 25.88 -28.01 21.76
CA GLU A 813 25.53 -29.45 21.63
C GLU A 813 25.02 -30.08 22.94
N GLN A 814 25.52 -29.63 24.09
CA GLN A 814 25.24 -30.28 25.39
C GLN A 814 23.75 -30.36 25.73
N GLY A 815 22.99 -29.30 25.42
CA GLY A 815 21.54 -29.30 25.63
C GLY A 815 20.78 -30.12 24.59
N LEU A 816 21.33 -30.30 23.38
CA LEU A 816 20.68 -30.99 22.27
C LEU A 816 20.74 -32.51 22.41
N ASP A 817 21.79 -33.04 23.05
CA ASP A 817 21.97 -34.48 23.29
C ASP A 817 20.78 -35.10 24.03
N LYS A 818 20.07 -34.31 24.85
CA LYS A 818 18.88 -34.78 25.55
C LYS A 818 17.80 -35.25 24.58
N PHE A 819 17.74 -34.76 23.34
CA PHE A 819 16.71 -35.16 22.37
C PHE A 819 16.99 -36.53 21.71
N ALA A 820 18.18 -37.11 21.89
CA ALA A 820 18.58 -38.36 21.23
C ALA A 820 17.74 -39.58 21.63
N HIS A 821 16.98 -39.53 22.73
CA HIS A 821 16.05 -40.60 23.13
C HIS A 821 14.68 -40.53 22.42
N LEU A 822 14.42 -39.47 21.65
CA LEU A 822 13.16 -39.29 20.92
C LEU A 822 13.18 -40.02 19.57
N GLU A 823 11.99 -40.27 19.02
CA GLU A 823 11.84 -40.84 17.67
C GLU A 823 12.40 -39.87 16.62
N ILE A 824 13.34 -40.35 15.79
CA ILE A 824 13.86 -39.58 14.66
C ILE A 824 12.88 -39.69 13.50
N ALA A 825 12.25 -38.56 13.13
CA ALA A 825 11.33 -38.49 12.01
C ALA A 825 12.05 -38.26 10.67
N PHE A 826 13.15 -37.50 10.70
CA PHE A 826 14.00 -37.23 9.54
C PHE A 826 15.44 -36.96 9.99
N GLN A 827 16.42 -37.42 9.21
CA GLN A 827 17.83 -37.15 9.47
C GLN A 827 18.62 -37.16 8.16
N ASN A 828 19.52 -36.19 8.02
CA ASN A 828 20.58 -36.17 7.02
C ASN A 828 21.90 -35.69 7.66
N SER A 829 22.87 -35.24 6.86
CA SER A 829 24.22 -34.90 7.34
C SER A 829 24.28 -33.76 8.37
N SER A 830 23.36 -32.79 8.32
CA SER A 830 23.40 -31.62 9.22
C SER A 830 22.09 -31.31 9.93
N VAL A 831 20.98 -31.97 9.57
CA VAL A 831 19.66 -31.75 10.16
C VAL A 831 19.14 -33.05 10.77
N THR A 832 18.54 -32.94 11.95
CA THR A 832 17.74 -34.00 12.58
C THR A 832 16.41 -33.41 13.04
N ILE A 833 15.31 -34.07 12.70
CA ILE A 833 13.97 -33.73 13.16
C ILE A 833 13.49 -34.85 14.07
N TYR A 834 13.24 -34.53 15.33
CA TYR A 834 12.69 -35.45 16.31
C TYR A 834 11.17 -35.30 16.37
N ARG A 835 10.46 -36.37 16.70
CA ARG A 835 9.03 -36.37 16.97
C ARG A 835 8.79 -36.46 18.48
N TRP A 836 7.97 -35.55 18.99
CA TRP A 836 7.47 -35.58 20.36
C TRP A 836 6.01 -36.00 20.36
N GLN A 837 5.67 -37.00 21.18
CA GLN A 837 4.30 -37.40 21.47
C GLN A 837 4.17 -37.48 22.98
N PRO A 838 3.29 -36.70 23.63
CA PRO A 838 3.05 -36.82 25.05
C PRO A 838 2.61 -38.25 25.37
N GLN A 839 3.24 -38.87 26.38
CA GLN A 839 2.86 -40.21 26.86
C GLN A 839 1.58 -40.18 27.69
#